data_AF-A0A3B5M911-F1
#
_entry.id   AF-A0A3B5M911-F1
#
_cell.length_a   1.000
_cell.length_b   1.000
_cell.length_c   1.000
_cell.angle_alpha   90.00
_cell.angle_beta   90.00
_cell.angle_gamma   90.00
#
_symmetry.space_group_name_H-M   'P 1'
#
loop_
_entity.id
_entity.type
_entity.pdbx_description
1 polymer ?
#
loop_
_entity_poly.entity_id
_entity_poly.type
_entity_poly.pdbx_seq_one_letter_code
_entity_poly.pdbx_strand_id
1 'polypeptide(L)'
;MFSLSELAPVDPQQNTWKLLKPWWEVFMDYLVVLMLMTSVLACTVQLSRDRVVCIPSEPPFNASDGVHPPGRRTHLVYQQYIYVSQVCYHEALPFCSRFFPYMALLQSLLLAASGSFWLHFPHTSSRIEQFLSILAKCCESPWTSQALSQAARQENIRDLERPPRHAAASAAWFSIAPARTVNSERPGQVLSLDKSDGEQARALFERVRKFRSHCESSAVIYKVYLAQTIFKLLMVTLIMSYTVPFLGSLSFSHVCQPAEQTLVGYTTFECVHSLSSLLRKLLVTYLILLGIYALLNFYTLSWSFRSCLRKYSFHSLKDIPDLMNDLAFLIHMLEQYDPLLVQRLSVFLSPVSESRLLEQSLERHWGEEKLQALTSVDAEGCSTLQLVALPRLPPALFTLSQLQALKLELIADARFTSQVANMTSLRELHLYHCPTAADPGALAVLQERLEILHITFAQASQIPSWVLSLRNLHELHLSGRLGSEGGVGHGWALGSLRQLRHLRVLVIHGMLQRVPSELCEVAGSLVKLEIHNEGARLLVLTGLKRMPDLTELWLQDCQLDRLPSALLALTRLQTLDLQHNNLRTLEELLGLVHLQCLSCLKLAYNHVLALPPTVGVLRGLELLDLSNNQLKSLPPGLFTLHRLRRLLLAGNLIPELPSEVKALGLLAELDLSGNRLESLTSDLFSCSELRVLNVSRNSIGSLPGGISALSHLYRLDLRSNSLEELPAELGCCLGLCGGGLLVERWLFLSLPPHVRDFLNREELWHTFPPIAGCL
;
A
#
# COMPACT_ATOMS: atom_id res chain seq x y z
N MET A 1 -41.48 44.38 23.40
CA MET A 1 -41.09 44.85 22.06
C MET A 1 -39.93 43.96 21.66
N PHE A 2 -40.12 43.03 20.72
CA PHE A 2 -39.05 42.12 20.28
C PHE A 2 -38.18 42.86 19.27
N SER A 3 -36.87 42.92 19.48
CA SER A 3 -35.95 43.50 18.49
C SER A 3 -35.66 42.47 17.40
N LEU A 4 -35.59 42.89 16.14
CA LEU A 4 -35.27 41.97 15.03
C LEU A 4 -33.88 41.33 15.17
N SER A 5 -32.98 42.02 15.86
CA SER A 5 -31.64 41.56 16.22
C SER A 5 -31.65 40.37 17.18
N GLU A 6 -32.71 40.15 17.97
CA GLU A 6 -32.84 38.97 18.84
C GLU A 6 -33.41 37.74 18.12
N LEU A 7 -34.07 37.93 16.97
CA LEU A 7 -34.74 36.87 16.21
C LEU A 7 -33.91 36.33 15.03
N ALA A 8 -32.89 37.05 14.60
CA ALA A 8 -31.93 36.59 13.60
C ALA A 8 -30.66 36.12 14.31
N PRO A 9 -30.36 34.81 14.37
CA PRO A 9 -29.12 34.33 14.95
C PRO A 9 -27.98 34.72 14.00
N VAL A 10 -27.26 35.78 14.35
CA VAL A 10 -25.95 36.11 13.77
C VAL A 10 -24.92 35.29 14.52
N ASP A 11 -24.84 34.00 14.19
CA ASP A 11 -23.84 33.09 14.74
C ASP A 11 -22.55 33.16 13.89
N PRO A 12 -21.35 33.31 14.47
CA PRO A 12 -20.10 33.35 13.71
C PRO A 12 -19.79 32.06 12.92
N GLN A 13 -20.36 30.91 13.31
CA GLN A 13 -20.29 29.64 12.53
C GLN A 13 -21.01 29.71 11.17
N GLN A 14 -21.91 30.69 10.99
CA GLN A 14 -22.70 30.84 9.76
C GLN A 14 -21.84 31.20 8.54
N ASN A 15 -20.60 31.68 8.72
CA ASN A 15 -19.71 32.03 7.62
C ASN A 15 -19.12 30.83 6.86
N THR A 16 -18.88 29.70 7.52
CA THR A 16 -18.30 28.51 6.85
C THR A 16 -19.36 27.69 6.11
N TRP A 17 -20.60 27.65 6.62
CA TRP A 17 -21.70 26.94 5.98
C TRP A 17 -22.26 27.64 4.74
N LYS A 18 -21.91 28.92 4.50
CA LYS A 18 -22.28 29.66 3.28
C LYS A 18 -21.81 28.97 2.00
N LEU A 19 -20.65 28.30 2.05
CA LEU A 19 -20.07 27.56 0.92
C LEU A 19 -20.97 26.43 0.41
N LEU A 20 -21.93 25.99 1.22
CA LEU A 20 -22.82 24.87 0.94
C LEU A 20 -24.28 25.32 0.70
N LYS A 21 -24.55 26.63 0.70
CA LYS A 21 -25.88 27.22 0.45
C LYS A 21 -25.97 27.75 -0.98
N PRO A 22 -26.76 27.10 -1.85
CA PRO A 22 -27.03 27.61 -3.19
C PRO A 22 -27.90 28.88 -3.15
N TRP A 23 -28.00 29.57 -4.28
CA TRP A 23 -28.73 30.84 -4.39
C TRP A 23 -30.19 30.77 -3.91
N TRP A 24 -30.87 29.63 -4.11
CA TRP A 24 -32.27 29.47 -3.72
C TRP A 24 -32.47 29.37 -2.21
N GLU A 25 -31.58 28.70 -1.47
CA GLU A 25 -31.67 28.61 0.01
C GLU A 25 -31.38 29.98 0.62
N VAL A 26 -30.39 30.71 0.08
CA VAL A 26 -30.10 32.09 0.48
C VAL A 26 -31.32 32.99 0.25
N PHE A 27 -31.98 32.87 -0.90
CA PHE A 27 -33.18 33.65 -1.20
C PHE A 27 -34.37 33.28 -0.30
N MET A 28 -34.55 31.99 0.01
CA MET A 28 -35.55 31.52 0.98
C MET A 28 -35.31 32.10 2.39
N ASP A 29 -34.07 32.17 2.87
CA ASP A 29 -33.74 32.77 4.17
C ASP A 29 -34.21 34.23 4.24
N TYR A 30 -33.95 35.03 3.20
CA TYR A 30 -34.41 36.42 3.12
C TYR A 30 -35.94 36.54 3.05
N LEU A 31 -36.63 35.64 2.34
CA LEU A 31 -38.10 35.62 2.31
C LEU A 31 -38.69 35.36 3.70
N VAL A 32 -38.10 34.43 4.46
CA VAL A 32 -38.54 34.14 5.84
C VAL A 32 -38.31 35.34 6.76
N VAL A 33 -37.20 36.07 6.62
CA VAL A 33 -36.96 37.33 7.35
C VAL A 33 -38.02 38.39 7.01
N LEU A 34 -38.41 38.51 5.73
CA LEU A 34 -39.45 39.44 5.31
C LEU A 34 -40.85 39.03 5.83
N MET A 35 -41.13 37.74 5.90
CA MET A 35 -42.34 37.20 6.54
C MET A 35 -42.37 37.47 8.04
N LEU A 36 -41.24 37.27 8.74
CA LEU A 36 -41.09 37.64 10.15
C LEU A 36 -41.33 39.13 10.36
N MET A 37 -40.72 39.99 9.54
CA MET A 37 -40.94 41.44 9.57
C MET A 37 -42.41 41.82 9.40
N THR A 38 -43.09 41.21 8.42
CA THR A 38 -44.53 41.44 8.17
C THR A 38 -45.38 41.00 9.36
N SER A 39 -45.07 39.84 9.95
CA SER A 39 -45.81 39.31 11.10
C SER A 39 -45.59 40.12 12.39
N VAL A 40 -44.37 40.58 12.66
CA VAL A 40 -44.04 41.44 13.80
C VAL A 40 -44.71 42.81 13.64
N LEU A 41 -44.69 43.37 12.43
CA LEU A 41 -45.42 44.61 12.14
C LEU A 41 -46.92 44.44 12.39
N ALA A 42 -47.51 43.34 11.91
CA ALA A 42 -48.92 43.03 12.16
C ALA A 42 -49.22 42.90 13.67
N CYS A 43 -48.36 42.22 14.43
CA CYS A 43 -48.50 42.07 15.88
C CYS A 43 -48.40 43.40 16.62
N THR A 44 -47.44 44.25 16.26
CA THR A 44 -47.25 45.55 16.94
C THR A 44 -48.41 46.49 16.67
N VAL A 45 -48.93 46.53 15.44
CA VAL A 45 -50.09 47.34 15.09
C VAL A 45 -51.35 46.83 15.80
N GLN A 46 -51.51 45.51 15.91
CA GLN A 46 -52.62 44.93 16.66
C GLN A 46 -52.52 45.26 18.17
N LEU A 47 -51.38 45.04 18.81
CA LEU A 47 -51.22 45.33 20.25
C LEU A 47 -51.39 46.83 20.59
N SER A 48 -51.05 47.73 19.68
CA SER A 48 -51.06 49.18 19.95
C SER A 48 -52.37 49.88 19.61
N ARG A 49 -53.14 49.38 18.63
CA ARG A 49 -54.29 50.11 18.04
C ARG A 49 -55.56 49.28 17.87
N ASP A 50 -55.61 48.04 18.35
CA ASP A 50 -56.79 47.19 18.18
C ASP A 50 -57.96 47.71 19.03
N ARG A 51 -58.85 48.47 18.37
CA ARG A 51 -60.08 49.02 18.94
C ARG A 51 -61.23 48.70 18.00
N VAL A 52 -62.27 48.12 18.59
CA VAL A 52 -63.58 47.94 17.96
C VAL A 52 -64.52 48.97 18.56
N VAL A 53 -65.33 49.60 17.72
CA VAL A 53 -66.33 50.58 18.14
C VAL A 53 -67.69 50.07 17.69
N CYS A 54 -68.59 49.89 18.66
CA CYS A 54 -69.94 49.37 18.41
C CYS A 54 -71.01 50.42 18.71
N ILE A 55 -72.01 50.54 17.83
CA ILE A 55 -73.15 51.45 17.96
C ILE A 55 -74.44 50.63 17.77
N PRO A 56 -75.52 50.89 18.53
CA PRO A 56 -76.76 50.14 18.38
C PRO A 56 -77.38 50.33 16.99
N SER A 57 -77.89 49.26 16.39
CA SER A 57 -78.62 49.26 15.12
C SER A 57 -80.12 49.09 15.37
N GLU A 58 -80.94 49.99 14.82
CA GLU A 58 -82.41 49.92 14.83
C GLU A 58 -82.95 49.69 13.40
N PRO A 59 -84.16 49.12 13.23
CA PRO A 59 -84.76 48.83 11.92
C PRO A 59 -84.93 50.09 11.06
N PRO A 60 -84.95 49.96 9.71
CA PRO A 60 -85.01 51.10 8.80
C PRO A 60 -86.25 51.96 9.05
N PHE A 61 -86.04 53.27 9.20
CA PHE A 61 -87.10 54.27 9.25
C PHE A 61 -87.86 54.25 7.90
N ASN A 62 -89.18 54.12 7.91
CA ASN A 62 -89.99 54.50 6.75
C ASN A 62 -89.81 56.00 6.57
N ALA A 63 -89.12 56.40 5.50
CA ALA A 63 -88.84 57.79 5.19
C ALA A 63 -90.14 58.48 4.74
N SER A 64 -90.86 59.06 5.69
CA SER A 64 -91.83 60.13 5.45
C SER A 64 -91.54 61.25 6.43
N ASP A 65 -90.53 62.06 6.12
CA ASP A 65 -90.61 63.52 6.14
C ASP A 65 -89.23 64.15 5.93
N GLY A 66 -89.16 65.05 4.94
CA GLY A 66 -87.96 65.73 4.46
C GLY A 66 -87.44 66.80 5.41
N VAL A 67 -86.92 66.41 6.57
CA VAL A 67 -86.19 67.29 7.49
C VAL A 67 -84.85 66.62 7.83
N HIS A 68 -83.75 67.37 7.70
CA HIS A 68 -82.42 66.91 8.08
C HIS A 68 -82.46 66.26 9.48
N PRO A 69 -82.01 65.01 9.65
CA PRO A 69 -82.18 64.33 10.92
C PRO A 69 -81.28 64.99 11.99
N PRO A 70 -81.84 65.48 13.11
CA PRO A 70 -81.02 65.84 14.27
C PRO A 70 -80.27 64.59 14.75
N GLY A 71 -79.03 64.76 15.22
CA GLY A 71 -78.23 63.67 15.78
C GLY A 71 -79.02 62.90 16.86
N ARG A 72 -78.91 61.57 16.85
CA ARG A 72 -79.75 60.69 17.69
C ARG A 72 -79.23 60.59 19.12
N ARG A 73 -80.13 60.50 20.10
CA ARG A 73 -79.79 60.24 21.52
C ARG A 73 -80.22 58.81 21.88
N THR A 74 -79.26 57.98 22.28
CA THR A 74 -79.42 56.54 22.59
C THR A 74 -79.60 56.25 24.09
N HIS A 75 -79.56 57.27 24.94
CA HIS A 75 -79.63 57.16 26.41
C HIS A 75 -78.59 56.22 27.07
N LEU A 76 -77.57 55.79 26.33
CA LEU A 76 -76.45 54.99 26.82
C LEU A 76 -75.33 55.89 27.37
N VAL A 77 -74.76 55.50 28.52
CA VAL A 77 -73.60 56.17 29.11
C VAL A 77 -72.31 55.61 28.46
N TYR A 78 -71.26 56.42 28.38
CA TYR A 78 -69.97 56.05 27.77
C TYR A 78 -69.41 54.69 28.24
N GLN A 79 -69.57 54.35 29.54
CA GLN A 79 -69.11 53.08 30.09
C GLN A 79 -69.83 51.86 29.47
N GLN A 80 -71.11 51.99 29.13
CA GLN A 80 -71.87 50.93 28.45
C GLN A 80 -71.38 50.73 27.02
N TYR A 81 -70.99 51.80 26.31
CA TYR A 81 -70.37 51.68 24.99
C TYR A 81 -69.03 50.94 25.01
N ILE A 82 -68.19 51.18 26.03
CA ILE A 82 -66.94 50.43 26.23
C ILE A 82 -67.24 48.96 26.51
N TYR A 83 -68.20 48.68 27.40
CA TYR A 83 -68.60 47.32 27.73
C TYR A 83 -69.05 46.55 26.48
N VAL A 84 -70.00 47.10 25.73
CA VAL A 84 -70.50 46.48 24.49
C VAL A 84 -69.39 46.28 23.47
N SER A 85 -68.52 47.27 23.29
CA SER A 85 -67.39 47.15 22.36
C SER A 85 -66.44 46.02 22.76
N GLN A 86 -66.22 45.79 24.06
CA GLN A 86 -65.39 44.71 24.58
C GLN A 86 -66.07 43.33 24.47
N VAL A 87 -67.38 43.24 24.74
CA VAL A 87 -68.16 41.99 24.57
C VAL A 87 -68.19 41.61 23.08
N CYS A 88 -68.53 42.55 22.21
CA CYS A 88 -68.58 42.33 20.77
C CYS A 88 -67.20 42.07 20.15
N TYR A 89 -66.11 42.57 20.75
CA TYR A 89 -64.76 42.16 20.38
C TYR A 89 -64.54 40.66 20.55
N HIS A 90 -65.12 40.04 21.58
CA HIS A 90 -64.94 38.62 21.86
C HIS A 90 -65.93 37.73 21.09
N GLU A 91 -67.18 38.18 20.95
CA GLU A 91 -68.27 37.41 20.38
C GLU A 91 -68.43 37.59 18.86
N ALA A 92 -68.30 38.82 18.34
CA ALA A 92 -68.63 39.13 16.95
C ALA A 92 -67.42 39.13 16.00
N LEU A 93 -66.21 39.34 16.51
CA LEU A 93 -65.02 39.33 15.64
C LEU A 93 -64.53 37.91 15.35
N PRO A 94 -64.26 37.59 14.06
CA PRO A 94 -63.77 36.27 13.68
C PRO A 94 -62.39 36.01 14.28
N PHE A 95 -62.11 34.74 14.58
CA PHE A 95 -60.85 34.30 15.17
C PHE A 95 -59.62 34.81 14.39
N CYS A 96 -59.69 34.81 13.06
CA CYS A 96 -58.60 35.27 12.20
C CYS A 96 -58.24 36.75 12.40
N SER A 97 -59.22 37.63 12.68
CA SER A 97 -58.96 39.06 12.90
C SER A 97 -58.16 39.30 14.18
N ARG A 98 -58.34 38.43 15.18
CA ARG A 98 -57.67 38.52 16.49
C ARG A 98 -56.35 37.77 16.58
N PHE A 99 -56.18 36.66 15.86
CA PHE A 99 -55.02 35.78 16.08
C PHE A 99 -54.10 35.63 14.88
N PHE A 100 -54.45 36.17 13.70
CA PHE A 100 -53.64 36.04 12.50
C PHE A 100 -52.17 36.48 12.70
N PRO A 101 -51.85 37.66 13.26
CA PRO A 101 -50.46 38.10 13.37
C PRO A 101 -49.58 37.17 14.23
N TYR A 102 -50.15 36.63 15.32
CA TYR A 102 -49.47 35.67 16.19
C TYR A 102 -49.27 34.32 15.49
N MET A 103 -50.28 33.85 14.74
CA MET A 103 -50.15 32.64 13.93
C MET A 103 -49.09 32.82 12.84
N ALA A 104 -49.11 33.94 12.11
CA ALA A 104 -48.11 34.25 11.07
C ALA A 104 -46.69 34.34 11.64
N LEU A 105 -46.52 34.88 12.85
CA LEU A 105 -45.23 34.91 13.54
C LEU A 105 -44.75 33.49 13.87
N LEU A 106 -45.60 32.67 14.49
CA LEU A 106 -45.29 31.28 14.82
C LEU A 106 -44.92 30.47 13.57
N GLN A 107 -45.69 30.60 12.49
CA GLN A 107 -45.41 29.91 11.23
C GLN A 107 -44.08 30.36 10.61
N SER A 108 -43.77 31.66 10.65
CA SER A 108 -42.52 32.18 10.11
C SER A 108 -41.31 31.70 10.92
N LEU A 109 -41.44 31.56 12.24
CA LEU A 109 -40.40 30.96 13.10
C LEU A 109 -40.20 29.47 12.82
N LEU A 110 -41.29 28.71 12.60
CA LEU A 110 -41.20 27.30 12.22
C LEU A 110 -40.51 27.12 10.86
N LEU A 111 -40.82 27.98 9.89
CA LEU A 111 -40.15 27.98 8.59
C LEU A 111 -38.66 28.33 8.73
N ALA A 112 -38.31 29.32 9.56
CA ALA A 112 -36.92 29.67 9.84
C ALA A 112 -36.14 28.49 10.46
N ALA A 113 -36.68 27.85 11.50
CA ALA A 113 -36.06 26.71 12.15
C ALA A 113 -35.91 25.49 11.21
N SER A 114 -36.91 25.25 10.37
CA SER A 114 -36.85 24.20 9.35
C SER A 114 -35.87 24.50 8.21
N GLY A 115 -35.45 25.77 8.03
CA GLY A 115 -34.52 26.22 7.00
C GLY A 115 -33.11 25.66 7.18
N SER A 116 -32.64 25.64 8.42
CA SER A 116 -31.24 25.33 8.76
C SER A 116 -31.03 23.95 9.40
N PHE A 117 -32.08 23.13 9.48
CA PHE A 117 -32.09 21.86 10.23
C PHE A 117 -30.97 20.91 9.80
N TRP A 118 -30.80 20.64 8.50
CA TRP A 118 -29.77 19.71 8.00
C TRP A 118 -28.33 20.15 8.28
N LEU A 119 -28.09 21.45 8.51
CA LEU A 119 -26.76 21.99 8.86
C LEU A 119 -26.45 21.83 10.36
N HIS A 120 -27.47 21.91 11.22
CA HIS A 120 -27.29 21.88 12.69
C HIS A 120 -27.52 20.49 13.30
N PHE A 121 -28.17 19.58 12.58
CA PHE A 121 -28.50 18.25 13.10
C PHE A 121 -27.21 17.44 13.41
N PRO A 122 -27.00 16.93 14.64
CA PRO A 122 -25.70 16.40 15.07
C PRO A 122 -25.11 15.29 14.20
N HIS A 123 -25.96 14.42 13.64
CA HIS A 123 -25.50 13.32 12.77
C HIS A 123 -25.08 13.79 11.36
N THR A 124 -25.49 14.98 10.93
CA THR A 124 -25.09 15.57 9.64
C THR A 124 -24.02 16.64 9.81
N SER A 125 -24.11 17.47 10.84
CA SER A 125 -23.20 18.61 11.09
C SER A 125 -21.75 18.18 11.19
N SER A 126 -21.44 17.12 11.96
CA SER A 126 -20.08 16.60 12.11
C SER A 126 -19.41 16.26 10.78
N ARG A 127 -20.16 15.66 9.84
CA ARG A 127 -19.63 15.30 8.51
C ARG A 127 -19.47 16.52 7.60
N ILE A 128 -20.40 17.47 7.70
CA ILE A 128 -20.35 18.73 6.95
C ILE A 128 -19.16 19.57 7.41
N GLU A 129 -18.92 19.68 8.72
CA GLU A 129 -17.76 20.38 9.27
C GLU A 129 -16.44 19.72 8.85
N GLN A 130 -16.38 18.39 8.91
CA GLN A 130 -15.21 17.65 8.43
C GLN A 130 -14.97 17.87 6.92
N PHE A 131 -16.02 17.88 6.10
CA PHE A 131 -15.95 18.20 4.68
C PHE A 131 -15.40 19.61 4.44
N LEU A 132 -15.96 20.62 5.11
CA LEU A 132 -15.55 22.02 4.95
C LEU A 132 -14.11 22.24 5.43
N SER A 133 -13.68 21.57 6.51
CA SER A 133 -12.29 21.62 6.98
C SER A 133 -11.30 21.02 5.97
N ILE A 134 -11.69 19.89 5.34
CA ILE A 134 -10.90 19.28 4.27
C ILE A 134 -10.83 20.22 3.06
N LEU A 135 -11.97 20.78 2.65
CA LEU A 135 -12.06 21.68 1.51
C LEU A 135 -11.18 22.93 1.69
N ALA A 136 -11.22 23.54 2.87
CA ALA A 136 -10.38 24.69 3.20
C ALA A 136 -8.89 24.34 3.05
N LYS A 137 -8.45 23.22 3.64
CA LYS A 137 -7.07 22.73 3.52
C LYS A 137 -6.67 22.38 2.09
N CYS A 138 -7.59 21.83 1.30
CA CYS A 138 -7.36 21.60 -0.13
C CYS A 138 -7.13 22.92 -0.87
N CYS A 139 -7.87 23.97 -0.53
CA CYS A 139 -7.73 25.27 -1.17
C CYS A 139 -6.45 26.01 -0.77
N GLU A 140 -5.99 25.82 0.47
CA GLU A 140 -4.75 26.42 0.99
C GLU A 140 -3.49 25.68 0.50
N SER A 141 -3.60 24.41 0.10
CA SER A 141 -2.44 23.60 -0.25
C SER A 141 -1.75 24.08 -1.54
N PRO A 142 -0.45 24.44 -1.49
CA PRO A 142 0.31 24.89 -2.65
C PRO A 142 0.43 23.81 -3.75
N TRP A 143 0.33 22.52 -3.37
CA TRP A 143 0.31 21.40 -4.32
C TRP A 143 -0.85 21.50 -5.31
N THR A 144 -2.02 21.98 -4.89
CA THR A 144 -3.18 22.10 -5.80
C THR A 144 -2.90 23.06 -6.93
N SER A 145 -2.37 24.25 -6.61
CA SER A 145 -1.99 25.26 -7.59
C SER A 145 -0.93 24.72 -8.54
N GLN A 146 0.07 24.00 -8.03
CA GLN A 146 1.10 23.39 -8.87
C GLN A 146 0.53 22.31 -9.80
N ALA A 147 -0.26 21.38 -9.27
CA ALA A 147 -0.87 20.30 -10.05
C ALA A 147 -1.82 20.84 -11.14
N LEU A 148 -2.64 21.84 -10.82
CA LEU A 148 -3.54 22.51 -11.78
C LEU A 148 -2.74 23.27 -12.85
N SER A 149 -1.65 23.96 -12.49
CA SER A 149 -0.79 24.64 -13.46
C SER A 149 -0.13 23.68 -14.45
N GLN A 150 0.26 22.48 -13.98
CA GLN A 150 0.85 21.44 -14.81
C GLN A 150 -0.20 20.80 -15.73
N ALA A 151 -1.40 20.53 -15.21
CA ALA A 151 -2.52 20.03 -16.01
C ALA A 151 -2.89 21.01 -17.14
N ALA A 152 -2.98 22.31 -16.83
CA ALA A 152 -3.28 23.35 -17.82
C ALA A 152 -2.20 23.47 -18.91
N ARG A 153 -0.90 23.30 -18.54
CA ARG A 153 0.19 23.24 -19.53
C ARG A 153 0.08 22.02 -20.44
N GLN A 154 -0.31 20.87 -19.89
CA GLN A 154 -0.48 19.63 -20.66
C GLN A 154 -1.68 19.70 -21.62
N GLU A 155 -2.76 20.40 -21.25
CA GLU A 155 -3.88 20.67 -22.17
C GLU A 155 -3.49 21.61 -23.31
N ASN A 156 -2.77 22.70 -23.03
CA ASN A 156 -2.28 23.62 -24.07
C ASN A 156 -1.35 22.93 -25.10
N ILE A 157 -0.54 21.96 -24.67
CA ILE A 157 0.30 21.16 -25.58
C ILE A 157 -0.55 20.21 -26.43
N ARG A 158 -1.57 19.57 -25.82
CA ARG A 158 -2.50 18.68 -26.54
C ARG A 158 -3.37 19.43 -27.56
N ASP A 159 -3.69 20.70 -27.31
CA ASP A 159 -4.42 21.53 -28.27
C ASP A 159 -3.53 22.03 -29.43
N LEU A 160 -2.21 22.12 -29.25
CA LEU A 160 -1.26 22.36 -30.34
C LEU A 160 -1.05 21.14 -31.26
N GLU A 161 -1.27 19.92 -30.77
CA GLU A 161 -1.08 18.67 -31.52
C GLU A 161 -2.36 18.16 -32.22
N ARG A 162 -3.50 18.85 -32.09
CA ARG A 162 -4.74 18.51 -32.82
C ARG A 162 -4.69 19.08 -34.24
N PRO A 163 -4.83 18.26 -35.31
CA PRO A 163 -4.86 18.77 -36.67
C PRO A 163 -6.17 19.57 -36.89
N PRO A 164 -6.13 20.70 -37.64
CA PRO A 164 -7.31 21.54 -37.82
C PRO A 164 -8.36 20.81 -38.66
N ARG A 165 -9.56 20.62 -38.09
CA ARG A 165 -10.74 20.21 -38.87
C ARG A 165 -11.34 21.44 -39.53
N HIS A 166 -11.54 21.32 -40.85
CA HIS A 166 -12.06 22.29 -41.79
C HIS A 166 -13.08 23.30 -41.22
N ALA A 167 -12.79 24.59 -41.40
CA ALA A 167 -13.80 25.64 -41.48
C ALA A 167 -13.49 26.49 -42.71
N ALA A 168 -14.35 26.37 -43.73
CA ALA A 168 -14.34 27.20 -44.91
C ALA A 168 -14.92 28.58 -44.58
N ALA A 169 -14.22 29.62 -45.06
CA ALA A 169 -14.70 30.90 -45.55
C ALA A 169 -15.82 31.63 -44.79
N SER A 170 -15.45 32.70 -44.08
CA SER A 170 -16.00 34.03 -44.37
C SER A 170 -15.06 35.11 -43.85
N ALA A 171 -14.80 36.07 -44.71
CA ALA A 171 -13.68 37.00 -44.68
C ALA A 171 -13.85 38.17 -43.68
N ALA A 172 -12.67 38.69 -43.32
CA ALA A 172 -12.34 40.11 -43.19
C ALA A 172 -12.83 40.87 -41.94
N TRP A 173 -11.88 41.21 -41.04
CA TRP A 173 -11.29 42.55 -41.02
C TRP A 173 -10.16 42.70 -39.98
N PHE A 174 -9.16 43.49 -40.38
CA PHE A 174 -8.10 44.16 -39.62
C PHE A 174 -6.84 43.39 -39.12
N SER A 175 -5.80 43.58 -39.95
CA SER A 175 -4.47 44.10 -39.60
C SER A 175 -3.50 43.27 -38.77
N ILE A 176 -2.56 42.71 -39.54
CA ILE A 176 -1.23 42.25 -39.17
C ILE A 176 -0.48 43.34 -38.39
N ALA A 177 -0.06 43.01 -37.17
CA ALA A 177 1.03 43.66 -36.44
C ALA A 177 2.03 42.58 -36.00
N PRO A 178 3.34 42.87 -35.96
CA PRO A 178 4.37 41.85 -36.04
C PRO A 178 4.48 41.03 -34.76
N ALA A 179 4.93 39.79 -34.93
CA ALA A 179 5.31 38.88 -33.88
C ALA A 179 6.19 39.60 -32.83
N ARG A 180 5.60 39.91 -31.68
CA ARG A 180 6.39 40.08 -30.46
C ARG A 180 6.95 38.71 -30.14
N THR A 181 8.24 38.56 -30.37
CA THR A 181 9.10 37.57 -29.74
C THR A 181 8.79 37.59 -28.24
N VAL A 182 7.94 36.67 -27.81
CA VAL A 182 7.89 36.25 -26.41
C VAL A 182 9.25 35.63 -26.18
N ASN A 183 10.13 36.40 -25.53
CA ASN A 183 11.37 35.88 -25.00
C ASN A 183 11.04 34.57 -24.28
N SER A 184 11.65 33.49 -24.76
CA SER A 184 11.77 32.26 -24.01
C SER A 184 12.54 32.60 -22.73
N GLU A 185 11.81 32.93 -21.67
CA GLU A 185 12.38 32.81 -20.34
C GLU A 185 12.74 31.35 -20.15
N ARG A 186 14.00 31.16 -19.75
CA ARG A 186 14.64 29.87 -19.50
C ARG A 186 13.76 28.99 -18.60
N PRO A 187 13.83 27.65 -18.73
CA PRO A 187 13.14 26.72 -17.84
C PRO A 187 13.78 26.81 -16.45
N GLY A 188 13.28 27.72 -15.63
CA GLY A 188 13.82 27.98 -14.30
C GLY A 188 12.69 28.36 -13.36
N GLN A 189 12.52 27.55 -12.32
CA GLN A 189 11.57 27.66 -11.22
C GLN A 189 10.17 27.11 -11.50
N VAL A 190 10.08 25.79 -11.65
CA VAL A 190 8.99 25.07 -10.99
C VAL A 190 9.13 25.41 -9.51
N LEU A 191 8.11 26.03 -8.90
CA LEU A 191 8.05 26.24 -7.46
C LEU A 191 8.23 24.86 -6.82
N SER A 192 9.44 24.60 -6.33
CA SER A 192 9.76 23.37 -5.64
C SER A 192 9.02 23.46 -4.30
N LEU A 193 7.89 22.75 -4.16
CA LEU A 193 7.20 22.54 -2.88
C LEU A 193 8.21 22.34 -1.74
N ASP A 194 8.10 23.05 -0.63
CA ASP A 194 8.97 22.78 0.51
C ASP A 194 8.69 21.38 1.08
N LYS A 195 9.65 20.82 1.81
CA LYS A 195 9.52 19.48 2.41
C LYS A 195 8.26 19.40 3.30
N SER A 196 7.98 20.46 4.05
CA SER A 196 6.78 20.60 4.87
C SER A 196 5.50 20.46 4.05
N ASP A 197 5.46 21.07 2.88
CA ASP A 197 4.24 21.20 2.08
C ASP A 197 3.91 19.89 1.37
N GLY A 198 4.94 19.13 0.95
CA GLY A 198 4.78 17.79 0.40
C GLY A 198 4.24 16.79 1.43
N GLU A 199 4.75 16.84 2.68
CA GLU A 199 4.25 16.00 3.76
C GLU A 199 2.82 16.38 4.18
N GLN A 200 2.52 17.68 4.23
CA GLN A 200 1.16 18.17 4.47
C GLN A 200 0.20 17.72 3.37
N ALA A 201 0.60 17.77 2.10
CA ALA A 201 -0.20 17.28 0.98
C ALA A 201 -0.44 15.77 1.08
N ARG A 202 0.58 14.98 1.45
CA ARG A 202 0.43 13.53 1.65
C ARG A 202 -0.55 13.19 2.79
N ALA A 203 -0.43 13.88 3.92
CA ALA A 203 -1.38 13.72 5.03
C ALA A 203 -2.81 14.13 4.62
N LEU A 204 -2.94 15.13 3.74
CA LEU A 204 -4.23 15.57 3.21
C LEU A 204 -4.84 14.52 2.26
N PHE A 205 -4.06 13.89 1.38
CA PHE A 205 -4.52 12.76 0.54
C PHE A 205 -5.08 11.61 1.38
N GLU A 206 -4.37 11.23 2.45
CA GLU A 206 -4.83 10.16 3.34
C GLU A 206 -6.13 10.53 4.07
N ARG A 207 -6.24 11.78 4.54
CA ARG A 207 -7.47 12.31 5.14
C ARG A 207 -8.64 12.31 4.17
N VAL A 208 -8.42 12.75 2.92
CA VAL A 208 -9.45 12.75 1.86
C VAL A 208 -9.89 11.32 1.55
N ARG A 209 -8.96 10.36 1.44
CA ARG A 209 -9.27 8.93 1.21
C ARG A 209 -10.12 8.34 2.33
N LYS A 210 -9.74 8.57 3.60
CA LYS A 210 -10.51 8.10 4.77
C LYS A 210 -11.90 8.74 4.82
N PHE A 211 -11.98 10.05 4.60
CA PHE A 211 -13.23 10.78 4.57
C PHE A 211 -14.17 10.32 3.46
N ARG A 212 -13.62 10.05 2.26
CA ARG A 212 -14.35 9.48 1.13
C ARG A 212 -14.98 8.15 1.49
N SER A 213 -14.19 7.20 1.99
CA SER A 213 -14.70 5.88 2.40
C SER A 213 -15.81 5.99 3.46
N HIS A 214 -15.64 6.91 4.42
CA HIS A 214 -16.66 7.16 5.45
C HIS A 214 -17.97 7.72 4.85
N CYS A 215 -17.89 8.70 3.95
CA CYS A 215 -19.08 9.35 3.38
C CYS A 215 -19.78 8.53 2.30
N GLU A 216 -19.05 7.74 1.51
CA GLU A 216 -19.63 6.84 0.51
C GLU A 216 -20.49 5.74 1.14
N SER A 217 -20.23 5.37 2.40
CA SER A 217 -21.03 4.39 3.13
C SER A 217 -22.40 4.90 3.61
N SER A 218 -22.65 6.21 3.54
CA SER A 218 -23.83 6.85 4.13
C SER A 218 -24.61 7.70 3.13
N ALA A 219 -25.93 7.76 3.30
CA ALA A 219 -26.85 8.63 2.57
C ALA A 219 -27.74 9.48 3.51
N VAL A 220 -27.25 9.80 4.72
CA VAL A 220 -28.03 10.49 5.77
C VAL A 220 -28.23 11.96 5.40
N ILE A 221 -27.20 12.65 4.92
CA ILE A 221 -27.26 14.09 4.61
C ILE A 221 -28.29 14.32 3.50
N TYR A 222 -28.20 13.56 2.42
CA TYR A 222 -29.16 13.62 1.31
C TYR A 222 -30.61 13.36 1.77
N LYS A 223 -30.82 12.34 2.62
CA LYS A 223 -32.16 12.00 3.13
C LYS A 223 -32.73 13.12 4.01
N VAL A 224 -31.92 13.70 4.89
CA VAL A 224 -32.35 14.79 5.78
C VAL A 224 -32.71 16.04 4.96
N TYR A 225 -31.88 16.40 3.97
CA TYR A 225 -32.16 17.55 3.08
C TYR A 225 -33.46 17.35 2.27
N LEU A 226 -33.67 16.16 1.72
CA LEU A 226 -34.89 15.84 0.97
C LEU A 226 -36.13 15.84 1.88
N ALA A 227 -36.05 15.21 3.06
CA ALA A 227 -37.13 15.18 4.04
C ALA A 227 -37.48 16.60 4.53
N GLN A 228 -36.47 17.44 4.79
CA GLN A 228 -36.66 18.83 5.17
C GLN A 228 -37.36 19.63 4.07
N THR A 229 -36.98 19.45 2.79
CA THR A 229 -37.63 20.15 1.67
C THR A 229 -39.09 19.72 1.51
N ILE A 230 -39.37 18.42 1.65
CA ILE A 230 -40.75 17.89 1.62
C ILE A 230 -41.56 18.44 2.79
N PHE A 231 -40.98 18.46 3.99
CA PHE A 231 -41.62 19.02 5.19
C PHE A 231 -41.95 20.51 5.03
N LYS A 232 -41.03 21.32 4.51
CA LYS A 232 -41.27 22.74 4.19
C LYS A 232 -42.45 22.89 3.23
N LEU A 233 -42.51 22.10 2.16
CA LEU A 233 -43.61 22.16 1.19
C LEU A 233 -44.96 21.75 1.80
N LEU A 234 -44.99 20.71 2.64
CA LEU A 234 -46.19 20.30 3.38
C LEU A 234 -46.66 21.37 4.37
N MET A 235 -45.73 22.00 5.09
CA MET A 235 -46.03 23.10 6.00
C MET A 235 -46.63 24.30 5.23
N VAL A 236 -46.02 24.70 4.12
CA VAL A 236 -46.49 25.84 3.32
C VAL A 236 -47.86 25.57 2.71
N THR A 237 -48.09 24.36 2.18
CA THR A 237 -49.40 23.97 1.63
C THR A 237 -50.48 23.95 2.71
N LEU A 238 -50.17 23.44 3.92
CA LEU A 238 -51.06 23.51 5.07
C LEU A 238 -51.37 24.96 5.44
N ILE A 239 -50.35 25.82 5.55
CA ILE A 239 -50.54 27.25 5.87
C ILE A 239 -51.45 27.92 4.85
N MET A 240 -51.19 27.75 3.56
CA MET A 240 -52.03 28.31 2.49
C MET A 240 -53.48 27.81 2.58
N SER A 241 -53.70 26.53 2.87
CA SER A 241 -55.04 25.93 2.89
C SER A 241 -55.99 26.56 3.92
N TYR A 242 -55.48 26.94 5.10
CA TYR A 242 -56.32 27.57 6.14
C TYR A 242 -56.27 29.11 6.11
N THR A 243 -55.19 29.73 5.65
CA THR A 243 -55.07 31.20 5.62
C THR A 243 -55.80 31.86 4.47
N VAL A 244 -55.91 31.20 3.31
CA VAL A 244 -56.62 31.75 2.14
C VAL A 244 -58.12 31.96 2.41
N PRO A 245 -58.87 31.01 3.02
CA PRO A 245 -60.26 31.23 3.40
C PRO A 245 -60.49 32.43 4.34
N PHE A 246 -59.51 32.74 5.20
CA PHE A 246 -59.62 33.86 6.16
C PHE A 246 -59.64 35.23 5.48
N LEU A 247 -59.14 35.38 4.25
CA LEU A 247 -59.22 36.63 3.49
C LEU A 247 -60.67 37.10 3.31
N GLY A 248 -61.61 36.17 3.15
CA GLY A 248 -63.04 36.47 3.00
C GLY A 248 -63.73 36.81 4.31
N SER A 249 -63.14 36.44 5.45
CA SER A 249 -63.71 36.66 6.79
C SER A 249 -63.35 38.02 7.38
N LEU A 250 -62.36 38.73 6.82
CA LEU A 250 -61.96 40.06 7.26
C LEU A 250 -62.86 41.14 6.63
N SER A 251 -63.94 41.49 7.32
CA SER A 251 -64.84 42.61 6.97
C SER A 251 -64.57 43.84 7.83
N PHE A 252 -64.98 45.01 7.35
CA PHE A 252 -64.83 46.27 8.10
C PHE A 252 -65.93 46.46 9.15
N SER A 253 -67.15 46.00 8.85
CA SER A 253 -68.31 46.00 9.75
C SER A 253 -68.69 44.57 10.15
N HIS A 254 -69.15 44.43 11.39
CA HIS A 254 -69.65 43.20 11.99
C HIS A 254 -70.94 43.50 12.77
N VAL A 255 -71.92 42.61 12.68
CA VAL A 255 -73.14 42.71 13.50
C VAL A 255 -72.98 41.85 14.75
N CYS A 256 -73.24 42.43 15.90
CA CYS A 256 -73.10 41.81 17.22
C CYS A 256 -74.45 41.75 17.94
N GLN A 257 -74.74 40.62 18.58
CA GLN A 257 -75.95 40.40 19.38
C GLN A 257 -75.53 39.92 20.78
N PRO A 258 -75.31 40.84 21.74
CA PRO A 258 -74.84 40.48 23.07
C PRO A 258 -75.92 39.73 23.86
N ALA A 259 -75.50 38.72 24.65
CA ALA A 259 -76.42 37.88 25.42
C ALA A 259 -77.16 38.63 26.55
N GLU A 260 -76.54 39.65 27.15
CA GLU A 260 -77.09 40.41 28.29
C GLU A 260 -77.87 41.67 27.86
N GLN A 261 -79.05 41.46 27.29
CA GLN A 261 -79.90 42.54 26.78
C GLN A 261 -80.42 43.49 27.88
N THR A 262 -80.51 43.02 29.13
CA THR A 262 -81.02 43.79 30.27
C THR A 262 -80.12 44.94 30.71
N LEU A 263 -78.81 44.88 30.40
CA LEU A 263 -77.82 45.88 30.84
C LEU A 263 -77.70 47.07 29.86
N VAL A 264 -78.02 46.84 28.58
CA VAL A 264 -77.75 47.78 27.48
C VAL A 264 -79.03 48.22 26.76
N GLY A 265 -80.12 47.44 26.82
CA GLY A 265 -81.42 47.84 26.29
C GLY A 265 -81.58 47.74 24.75
N TYR A 266 -80.56 47.29 24.02
CA TYR A 266 -80.58 47.10 22.55
C TYR A 266 -80.23 45.65 22.18
N THR A 267 -80.84 45.14 21.11
CA THR A 267 -80.68 43.74 20.65
C THR A 267 -79.56 43.55 19.64
N THR A 268 -79.25 44.58 18.84
CA THR A 268 -78.30 44.50 17.73
C THR A 268 -77.37 45.71 17.75
N PHE A 269 -76.08 45.45 17.56
CA PHE A 269 -75.05 46.47 17.45
C PHE A 269 -74.27 46.28 16.15
N GLU A 270 -74.01 47.37 15.45
CA GLU A 270 -73.06 47.39 14.33
C GLU A 270 -71.69 47.84 14.86
N CYS A 271 -70.69 46.98 14.66
CA CYS A 271 -69.34 47.14 15.16
C CYS A 271 -68.37 47.35 14.00
N VAL A 272 -67.53 48.38 14.10
CA VAL A 272 -66.50 48.69 13.12
C VAL A 272 -65.13 48.28 13.65
N HIS A 273 -64.42 47.47 12.87
CA HIS A 273 -63.02 47.12 13.13
C HIS A 273 -62.09 47.96 12.23
N SER A 274 -61.55 49.03 12.79
CA SER A 274 -60.71 49.99 12.06
C SER A 274 -59.43 49.38 11.47
N LEU A 275 -58.93 48.29 12.06
CA LEU A 275 -57.69 47.62 11.65
C LEU A 275 -57.89 46.59 10.52
N SER A 276 -59.13 46.17 10.25
CA SER A 276 -59.45 45.10 9.29
C SER A 276 -58.86 45.33 7.90
N SER A 277 -58.91 46.57 7.39
CA SER A 277 -58.34 46.94 6.07
C SER A 277 -56.81 46.81 6.03
N LEU A 278 -56.12 47.19 7.11
CA LEU A 278 -54.67 47.09 7.20
C LEU A 278 -54.23 45.63 7.41
N LEU A 279 -54.91 44.88 8.28
CA LEU A 279 -54.66 43.44 8.48
C LEU A 279 -54.88 42.65 7.19
N ARG A 280 -55.92 42.96 6.41
CA ARG A 280 -56.18 42.33 5.11
C ARG A 280 -55.03 42.59 4.12
N LYS A 281 -54.50 43.82 4.05
CA LYS A 281 -53.33 44.13 3.21
C LYS A 281 -52.08 43.38 3.66
N LEU A 282 -51.80 43.35 4.97
CA LEU A 282 -50.66 42.61 5.53
C LEU A 282 -50.78 41.09 5.32
N LEU A 283 -51.99 40.53 5.44
CA LEU A 283 -52.28 39.13 5.14
C LEU A 283 -52.05 38.80 3.66
N VAL A 284 -52.51 39.65 2.74
CA VAL A 284 -52.22 39.49 1.30
C VAL A 284 -50.72 39.53 1.03
N THR A 285 -49.99 40.49 1.62
CA THR A 285 -48.52 40.57 1.51
C THR A 285 -47.87 39.29 2.03
N TYR A 286 -48.30 38.80 3.19
CA TYR A 286 -47.80 37.55 3.78
C TYR A 286 -48.04 36.33 2.86
N LEU A 287 -49.23 36.20 2.27
CA LEU A 287 -49.58 35.13 1.34
C LEU A 287 -48.76 35.18 0.04
N ILE A 288 -48.46 36.38 -0.48
CA ILE A 288 -47.59 36.54 -1.65
C ILE A 288 -46.18 36.03 -1.34
N LEU A 289 -45.61 36.44 -0.19
CA LEU A 289 -44.29 35.98 0.24
C LEU A 289 -44.24 34.47 0.42
N LEU A 290 -45.27 33.90 1.06
CA LEU A 290 -45.42 32.46 1.25
C LEU A 290 -45.56 31.71 -0.08
N GLY A 291 -46.26 32.28 -1.06
CA GLY A 291 -46.38 31.73 -2.42
C GLY A 291 -45.06 31.69 -3.18
N ILE A 292 -44.24 32.75 -3.11
CA ILE A 292 -42.90 32.78 -3.70
C ILE A 292 -42.00 31.73 -3.02
N TYR A 293 -42.08 31.62 -1.69
CA TYR A 293 -41.37 30.59 -0.93
C TYR A 293 -41.78 29.17 -1.35
N ALA A 294 -43.06 28.92 -1.60
CA ALA A 294 -43.58 27.65 -2.10
C ALA A 294 -42.99 27.29 -3.48
N LEU A 295 -42.96 28.24 -4.41
CA LEU A 295 -42.41 28.06 -5.76
C LEU A 295 -40.94 27.67 -5.74
N LEU A 296 -40.15 28.31 -4.86
CA LEU A 296 -38.75 27.96 -4.68
C LEU A 296 -38.58 26.54 -4.11
N ASN A 297 -39.40 26.13 -3.12
CA ASN A 297 -39.33 24.78 -2.57
C ASN A 297 -39.74 23.72 -3.59
N PHE A 298 -40.66 24.04 -4.47
CA PHE A 298 -41.00 23.17 -5.60
C PHE A 298 -39.86 23.07 -6.61
N TYR A 299 -39.17 24.18 -6.88
CA TYR A 299 -37.97 24.21 -7.72
C TYR A 299 -36.85 23.35 -7.13
N THR A 300 -36.55 23.48 -5.83
CA THR A 300 -35.49 22.69 -5.17
C THR A 300 -35.80 21.20 -5.20
N LEU A 301 -37.05 20.82 -4.96
CA LEU A 301 -37.50 19.43 -5.04
C LEU A 301 -37.37 18.89 -6.47
N SER A 302 -37.80 19.67 -7.47
CA SER A 302 -37.70 19.31 -8.89
C SER A 302 -36.25 19.15 -9.36
N TRP A 303 -35.35 20.04 -8.93
CA TRP A 303 -33.92 19.95 -9.20
C TRP A 303 -33.33 18.69 -8.55
N SER A 304 -33.68 18.42 -7.29
CA SER A 304 -33.17 17.26 -6.55
C SER A 304 -33.52 15.91 -7.20
N PHE A 305 -34.69 15.82 -7.84
CA PHE A 305 -35.09 14.62 -8.59
C PHE A 305 -34.47 14.51 -9.98
N ARG A 306 -34.28 15.63 -10.69
CA ARG A 306 -33.69 15.64 -12.04
C ARG A 306 -32.19 15.32 -12.03
N SER A 307 -31.45 15.82 -11.04
CA SER A 307 -29.98 15.80 -11.06
C SER A 307 -29.33 14.53 -10.50
N CYS A 308 -30.10 13.48 -10.17
CA CYS A 308 -29.59 12.21 -9.61
C CYS A 308 -28.45 12.40 -8.59
N LEU A 309 -28.67 13.21 -7.55
CA LEU A 309 -27.65 13.72 -6.62
C LEU A 309 -26.87 12.67 -5.81
N ARG A 310 -27.14 11.37 -5.99
CA ARG A 310 -26.43 10.26 -5.35
C ARG A 310 -25.22 9.78 -6.14
N LYS A 311 -25.06 10.22 -7.39
CA LYS A 311 -23.92 9.90 -8.25
C LYS A 311 -23.31 11.19 -8.76
N TYR A 312 -21.99 11.29 -8.72
CA TYR A 312 -21.25 12.40 -9.30
C TYR A 312 -20.10 11.84 -10.13
N SER A 313 -20.05 12.22 -11.41
CA SER A 313 -18.99 11.85 -12.35
C SER A 313 -18.33 13.11 -12.88
N PHE A 314 -16.99 13.18 -12.83
CA PHE A 314 -16.24 14.30 -13.38
C PHE A 314 -16.18 14.19 -14.92
N HIS A 315 -17.10 14.86 -15.63
CA HIS A 315 -17.16 14.80 -17.10
C HIS A 315 -15.89 15.31 -17.80
N SER A 316 -15.13 16.19 -17.15
CA SER A 316 -13.89 16.77 -17.70
C SER A 316 -12.62 15.98 -17.35
N LEU A 317 -12.65 15.04 -16.38
CA LEU A 317 -11.44 14.38 -15.85
C LEU A 317 -11.68 12.88 -15.68
N LYS A 318 -11.30 12.10 -16.70
CA LYS A 318 -11.47 10.63 -16.73
C LYS A 318 -10.68 9.87 -15.66
N ASP A 319 -9.71 10.51 -15.03
CA ASP A 319 -8.78 9.88 -14.09
C ASP A 319 -9.34 9.77 -12.67
N ILE A 320 -10.55 10.27 -12.40
CA ILE A 320 -11.18 10.28 -11.08
C ILE A 320 -12.33 9.25 -11.05
N PRO A 321 -12.34 8.31 -10.09
CA PRO A 321 -13.43 7.35 -9.95
C PRO A 321 -14.75 8.03 -9.56
N ASP A 322 -15.86 7.46 -10.02
CA ASP A 322 -17.20 7.97 -9.70
C ASP A 322 -17.45 8.02 -8.19
N LEU A 323 -18.05 9.11 -7.74
CA LEU A 323 -18.36 9.35 -6.33
C LEU A 323 -19.83 9.03 -6.04
N MET A 324 -20.08 8.53 -4.83
CA MET A 324 -21.38 8.00 -4.43
C MET A 324 -21.93 8.65 -3.14
N ASN A 325 -23.26 8.66 -3.02
CA ASN A 325 -24.03 8.97 -1.82
C ASN A 325 -23.78 10.38 -1.24
N ASP A 326 -23.53 10.51 0.07
CA ASP A 326 -23.44 11.80 0.77
C ASP A 326 -22.31 12.69 0.20
N LEU A 327 -21.18 12.10 -0.23
CA LEU A 327 -20.08 12.85 -0.84
C LEU A 327 -20.46 13.42 -2.21
N ALA A 328 -21.16 12.62 -3.04
CA ALA A 328 -21.66 13.08 -4.33
C ALA A 328 -22.65 14.25 -4.15
N PHE A 329 -23.55 14.15 -3.16
CA PHE A 329 -24.49 15.21 -2.83
C PHE A 329 -23.76 16.50 -2.41
N LEU A 330 -22.78 16.41 -1.50
CA LEU A 330 -22.02 17.59 -1.04
C LEU A 330 -21.26 18.27 -2.19
N ILE A 331 -20.71 17.50 -3.12
CA ILE A 331 -20.00 18.04 -4.29
C ILE A 331 -20.96 18.72 -5.27
N HIS A 332 -22.14 18.14 -5.52
CA HIS A 332 -23.19 18.81 -6.30
C HIS A 332 -23.60 20.14 -5.66
N MET A 333 -23.76 20.19 -4.34
CA MET A 333 -24.10 21.43 -3.62
C MET A 333 -22.98 22.47 -3.71
N LEU A 334 -21.72 22.02 -3.67
CA LEU A 334 -20.54 22.88 -3.80
C LEU A 334 -20.38 23.41 -5.24
N GLU A 335 -20.66 22.59 -6.25
CA GLU A 335 -20.59 22.98 -7.67
C GLU A 335 -21.57 24.11 -8.00
N GLN A 336 -22.77 24.08 -7.38
CA GLN A 336 -23.75 25.16 -7.53
C GLN A 336 -23.34 26.47 -6.84
N TYR A 337 -22.37 26.43 -5.92
CA TYR A 337 -21.80 27.61 -5.28
C TYR A 337 -20.59 28.13 -6.07
N ASP A 338 -19.56 27.31 -6.26
CA ASP A 338 -18.35 27.65 -7.02
C ASP A 338 -17.69 26.39 -7.63
N PRO A 339 -17.64 26.25 -8.97
CA PRO A 339 -17.01 25.11 -9.63
C PRO A 339 -15.48 25.04 -9.40
N LEU A 340 -14.81 26.15 -9.06
CA LEU A 340 -13.36 26.16 -8.82
C LEU A 340 -12.97 25.38 -7.56
N LEU A 341 -13.83 25.38 -6.54
CA LEU A 341 -13.62 24.62 -5.30
C LEU A 341 -13.66 23.11 -5.59
N VAL A 342 -14.56 22.68 -6.45
CA VAL A 342 -14.66 21.29 -6.91
C VAL A 342 -13.43 20.88 -7.71
N GLN A 343 -12.93 21.74 -8.60
CA GLN A 343 -11.69 21.49 -9.34
C GLN A 343 -10.49 21.33 -8.42
N ARG A 344 -10.33 22.17 -7.39
CA ARG A 344 -9.24 22.04 -6.41
C ARG A 344 -9.35 20.75 -5.59
N LEU A 345 -10.54 20.38 -5.16
CA LEU A 345 -10.79 19.11 -4.46
C LEU A 345 -10.49 17.89 -5.36
N SER A 346 -10.80 17.99 -6.65
CA SER A 346 -10.61 16.91 -7.63
C SER A 346 -9.15 16.46 -7.74
N VAL A 347 -8.19 17.38 -7.55
CA VAL A 347 -6.76 17.07 -7.51
C VAL A 347 -6.45 16.06 -6.41
N PHE A 348 -7.05 16.19 -5.22
CA PHE A 348 -6.80 15.26 -4.11
C PHE A 348 -7.61 13.95 -4.18
N LEU A 349 -8.59 13.89 -5.09
CA LEU A 349 -9.37 12.67 -5.35
C LEU A 349 -8.75 11.82 -6.46
N SER A 350 -7.80 12.36 -7.23
CA SER A 350 -7.13 11.66 -8.32
C SER A 350 -6.01 10.73 -7.81
N PRO A 351 -5.98 9.45 -8.19
CA PRO A 351 -4.86 8.56 -7.87
C PRO A 351 -3.58 8.89 -8.67
N VAL A 352 -3.74 9.55 -9.83
CA VAL A 352 -2.61 9.96 -10.69
C VAL A 352 -1.85 11.11 -10.04
N SER A 353 -2.54 12.08 -9.44
CA SER A 353 -1.89 13.18 -8.72
C SER A 353 -1.18 12.67 -7.45
N GLU A 354 -1.76 11.71 -6.72
CA GLU A 354 -1.10 11.08 -5.56
C GLU A 354 0.21 10.38 -5.99
N SER A 355 0.16 9.65 -7.12
CA SER A 355 1.34 9.01 -7.71
C SER A 355 2.44 10.02 -8.07
N ARG A 356 2.07 11.15 -8.70
CA ARG A 356 3.00 12.23 -9.04
C ARG A 356 3.62 12.90 -7.79
N LEU A 357 2.84 13.09 -6.73
CA LEU A 357 3.35 13.63 -5.46
C LEU A 357 4.39 12.68 -4.85
N LEU A 358 4.12 11.37 -4.87
CA LEU A 358 5.05 10.36 -4.36
C LEU A 358 6.35 10.32 -5.19
N GLU A 359 6.27 10.41 -6.52
CA GLU A 359 7.44 10.47 -7.40
C GLU A 359 8.32 11.70 -7.09
N GLN A 360 7.74 12.89 -7.00
CA GLN A 360 8.49 14.10 -6.63
C GLN A 360 9.06 14.03 -5.20
N SER A 361 8.32 13.42 -4.27
CA SER A 361 8.79 13.22 -2.90
C SER A 361 9.99 12.27 -2.87
N LEU A 362 9.96 11.19 -3.65
CA LEU A 362 11.05 10.24 -3.77
C LEU A 362 12.27 10.87 -4.43
N GLU A 363 12.12 11.62 -5.52
CA GLU A 363 13.21 12.35 -6.19
C GLU A 363 13.98 13.25 -5.23
N ARG A 364 13.27 13.97 -4.34
CA ARG A 364 13.93 14.83 -3.36
C ARG A 364 14.61 14.07 -2.23
N HIS A 365 13.98 13.01 -1.71
CA HIS A 365 14.53 12.25 -0.59
C HIS A 365 15.66 11.30 -0.99
N TRP A 366 15.68 10.90 -2.27
CA TRP A 366 16.58 9.93 -2.87
C TRP A 366 17.20 10.52 -4.14
N GLY A 367 17.95 11.61 -3.95
CA GLY A 367 18.78 12.18 -5.01
C GLY A 367 20.01 11.32 -5.33
N GLU A 368 20.67 11.64 -6.44
CA GLU A 368 21.82 10.88 -6.95
C GLU A 368 22.95 10.78 -5.92
N GLU A 369 23.33 11.87 -5.26
CA GLU A 369 24.41 11.88 -4.27
C GLU A 369 24.16 10.93 -3.10
N LYS A 370 22.90 10.88 -2.62
CA LYS A 370 22.52 10.02 -1.50
C LYS A 370 22.49 8.55 -1.91
N LEU A 371 22.06 8.26 -3.13
CA LEU A 371 22.11 6.90 -3.67
C LEU A 371 23.56 6.44 -3.88
N GLN A 372 24.43 7.31 -4.42
CA GLN A 372 25.86 7.04 -4.53
C GLN A 372 26.52 6.81 -3.17
N ALA A 373 26.16 7.57 -2.14
CA ALA A 373 26.67 7.36 -0.77
C ALA A 373 26.25 6.01 -0.17
N LEU A 374 25.16 5.41 -0.65
CA LEU A 374 24.68 4.09 -0.22
C LEU A 374 25.21 2.96 -1.11
N THR A 375 25.96 3.26 -2.17
CA THR A 375 26.62 2.23 -2.98
C THR A 375 27.82 1.67 -2.22
N SER A 376 27.82 0.36 -2.00
CA SER A 376 28.96 -0.39 -1.50
C SER A 376 29.72 -1.02 -2.66
N VAL A 377 31.02 -1.25 -2.47
CA VAL A 377 31.82 -2.05 -3.39
C VAL A 377 32.16 -3.34 -2.67
N ASP A 378 31.70 -4.46 -3.21
CA ASP A 378 31.94 -5.79 -2.65
C ASP A 378 33.43 -6.16 -2.82
N ALA A 379 33.92 -7.19 -2.12
CA ALA A 379 35.34 -7.58 -2.11
C ALA A 379 35.91 -7.93 -3.50
N GLU A 380 35.02 -8.23 -4.46
CA GLU A 380 35.30 -8.55 -5.86
C GLU A 380 35.34 -7.31 -6.77
N GLY A 381 35.09 -6.11 -6.23
CA GLY A 381 35.06 -4.85 -6.97
C GLY A 381 33.71 -4.51 -7.60
N CYS A 382 32.65 -5.27 -7.30
CA CYS A 382 31.30 -5.05 -7.80
C CYS A 382 30.59 -3.92 -7.06
N SER A 383 30.10 -2.91 -7.78
CA SER A 383 29.31 -1.82 -7.23
C SER A 383 27.86 -2.28 -6.97
N THR A 384 27.47 -2.31 -5.70
CA THR A 384 26.20 -2.85 -5.24
C THR A 384 25.37 -1.78 -4.53
N LEU A 385 24.07 -1.72 -4.81
CA LEU A 385 23.14 -0.81 -4.14
C LEU A 385 21.97 -1.59 -3.57
N GLN A 386 21.69 -1.41 -2.28
CA GLN A 386 20.54 -2.01 -1.62
C GLN A 386 19.49 -0.96 -1.25
N LEU A 387 18.25 -1.17 -1.70
CA LEU A 387 17.08 -0.35 -1.38
C LEU A 387 16.04 -1.18 -0.65
N VAL A 388 15.59 -0.68 0.50
CA VAL A 388 14.70 -1.42 1.41
C VAL A 388 13.44 -0.60 1.73
N ALA A 389 12.28 -1.25 1.70
CA ALA A 389 10.99 -0.73 2.17
C ALA A 389 10.55 0.61 1.54
N LEU A 390 10.87 0.82 0.26
CA LEU A 390 10.40 1.98 -0.50
C LEU A 390 9.02 1.71 -1.12
N PRO A 391 8.14 2.73 -1.21
CA PRO A 391 6.86 2.56 -1.88
C PRO A 391 7.02 2.32 -3.39
N ARG A 392 8.00 2.97 -4.02
CA ARG A 392 8.35 2.88 -5.46
C ARG A 392 9.85 3.07 -5.66
N LEU A 393 10.33 2.72 -6.85
CA LEU A 393 11.72 2.97 -7.25
C LEU A 393 11.97 4.47 -7.47
N PRO A 394 13.02 5.07 -6.85
CA PRO A 394 13.40 6.44 -7.12
C PRO A 394 13.88 6.59 -8.58
N PRO A 395 13.45 7.61 -9.34
CA PRO A 395 13.88 7.76 -10.73
C PRO A 395 15.36 8.16 -10.86
N ALA A 396 15.94 8.80 -9.84
CA ALA A 396 17.39 9.05 -9.76
C ALA A 396 18.21 7.75 -9.69
N LEU A 397 17.61 6.59 -9.38
CA LEU A 397 18.29 5.30 -9.48
C LEU A 397 18.80 5.04 -10.90
N PHE A 398 18.00 5.42 -11.90
CA PHE A 398 18.31 5.13 -13.30
C PHE A 398 19.43 6.01 -13.86
N THR A 399 19.90 7.04 -13.14
CA THR A 399 21.06 7.85 -13.57
C THR A 399 22.40 7.20 -13.21
N LEU A 400 22.40 6.19 -12.33
CA LEU A 400 23.61 5.50 -11.87
C LEU A 400 24.16 4.51 -12.92
N SER A 401 24.96 5.02 -13.85
CA SER A 401 25.53 4.23 -14.97
C SER A 401 26.57 3.19 -14.55
N GLN A 402 27.26 3.40 -13.43
CA GLN A 402 28.34 2.56 -12.92
C GLN A 402 27.87 1.41 -12.03
N LEU A 403 26.56 1.31 -11.73
CA LEU A 403 26.03 0.29 -10.84
C LEU A 403 26.00 -1.08 -11.53
N GLN A 404 26.61 -2.09 -10.92
CA GLN A 404 26.68 -3.46 -11.46
C GLN A 404 25.60 -4.37 -10.86
N ALA A 405 25.32 -4.25 -9.57
CA ALA A 405 24.31 -5.04 -8.86
C ALA A 405 23.27 -4.17 -8.15
N LEU A 406 21.99 -4.52 -8.31
CA LEU A 406 20.87 -3.84 -7.65
C LEU A 406 20.09 -4.81 -6.76
N LYS A 407 20.04 -4.53 -5.45
CA LYS A 407 19.30 -5.31 -4.45
C LYS A 407 18.06 -4.53 -4.01
N LEU A 408 16.87 -5.07 -4.30
CA LEU A 408 15.58 -4.46 -3.98
C LEU A 408 14.85 -5.31 -2.95
N GLU A 409 14.40 -4.73 -1.85
CA GLU A 409 13.75 -5.44 -0.75
C GLU A 409 12.45 -4.75 -0.32
N LEU A 410 11.36 -5.53 -0.28
CA LEU A 410 10.04 -5.10 0.18
C LEU A 410 9.50 -3.82 -0.50
N ILE A 411 9.73 -3.68 -1.81
CA ILE A 411 9.21 -2.57 -2.61
C ILE A 411 7.82 -2.93 -3.17
N ALA A 412 6.81 -2.15 -2.80
CA ALA A 412 5.40 -2.49 -3.08
C ALA A 412 5.01 -2.35 -4.57
N ASP A 413 5.52 -1.34 -5.28
CA ASP A 413 5.26 -1.09 -6.71
C ASP A 413 6.57 -0.76 -7.42
N ALA A 414 7.39 -1.78 -7.66
CA ALA A 414 8.67 -1.65 -8.33
C ALA A 414 8.47 -1.68 -9.85
N ARG A 415 8.58 -0.52 -10.52
CA ARG A 415 8.44 -0.41 -11.98
C ARG A 415 9.74 -0.01 -12.65
N PHE A 416 10.22 -0.86 -13.55
CA PHE A 416 11.35 -0.56 -14.42
C PHE A 416 10.86 0.15 -15.67
N THR A 417 11.26 1.42 -15.81
CA THR A 417 10.94 2.25 -16.98
C THR A 417 12.03 2.14 -18.04
N SER A 418 11.80 2.71 -19.24
CA SER A 418 12.81 2.76 -20.31
C SER A 418 14.13 3.46 -19.91
N GLN A 419 14.15 4.18 -18.79
CA GLN A 419 15.36 4.83 -18.25
C GLN A 419 16.42 3.84 -17.78
N VAL A 420 16.08 2.56 -17.57
CA VAL A 420 17.06 1.48 -17.29
C VAL A 420 18.16 1.39 -18.36
N ALA A 421 17.89 1.86 -19.59
CA ALA A 421 18.91 1.98 -20.65
C ALA A 421 20.17 2.74 -20.21
N ASN A 422 20.02 3.73 -19.32
CA ASN A 422 21.10 4.56 -18.79
C ASN A 422 22.02 3.80 -17.81
N MET A 423 21.52 2.73 -17.20
CA MET A 423 22.31 1.86 -16.31
C MET A 423 23.13 0.88 -17.16
N THR A 424 24.23 1.37 -17.74
CA THR A 424 25.04 0.61 -18.71
C THR A 424 25.76 -0.60 -18.14
N SER A 425 26.09 -0.56 -16.86
CA SER A 425 26.91 -1.58 -16.20
C SER A 425 26.10 -2.63 -15.43
N LEU A 426 24.77 -2.51 -15.39
CA LEU A 426 23.90 -3.38 -14.60
C LEU A 426 23.90 -4.80 -15.17
N ARG A 427 24.36 -5.76 -14.38
CA ARG A 427 24.45 -7.19 -14.72
C ARG A 427 23.70 -8.08 -13.74
N GLU A 428 23.57 -7.64 -12.48
CA GLU A 428 22.98 -8.42 -11.41
C GLU A 428 21.77 -7.72 -10.80
N LEU A 429 20.70 -8.48 -10.56
CA LEU A 429 19.48 -7.98 -9.95
C LEU A 429 19.00 -8.94 -8.87
N HIS A 430 18.73 -8.43 -7.68
CA HIS A 430 18.15 -9.19 -6.58
C HIS A 430 16.81 -8.59 -6.19
N LEU A 431 15.77 -9.41 -6.24
CA LEU A 431 14.39 -9.03 -5.94
C LEU A 431 13.92 -9.81 -4.71
N TYR A 432 13.90 -9.14 -3.55
CA TYR A 432 13.45 -9.74 -2.30
C TYR A 432 12.01 -9.33 -1.98
N HIS A 433 11.07 -10.26 -2.17
CA HIS A 433 9.63 -10.04 -1.97
C HIS A 433 9.07 -8.79 -2.70
N CYS A 434 9.56 -8.53 -3.92
CA CYS A 434 9.20 -7.36 -4.72
C CYS A 434 8.39 -7.77 -5.96
N PRO A 435 7.08 -7.45 -6.06
CA PRO A 435 6.37 -7.55 -7.32
C PRO A 435 6.89 -6.48 -8.29
N THR A 436 7.54 -6.91 -9.37
CA THR A 436 8.14 -5.99 -10.35
C THR A 436 7.38 -6.01 -11.67
N ALA A 437 7.09 -4.83 -12.20
CA ALA A 437 6.62 -4.64 -13.57
C ALA A 437 7.73 -3.97 -14.39
N ALA A 438 7.89 -4.40 -15.64
CA ALA A 438 8.86 -3.81 -16.56
C ALA A 438 8.13 -3.32 -17.82
N ASP A 439 8.37 -2.07 -18.20
CA ASP A 439 7.89 -1.53 -19.47
C ASP A 439 8.57 -2.25 -20.64
N PRO A 440 7.94 -2.34 -21.83
CA PRO A 440 8.53 -3.03 -22.98
C PRO A 440 9.93 -2.52 -23.35
N GLY A 441 10.19 -1.22 -23.21
CA GLY A 441 11.51 -0.63 -23.45
C GLY A 441 12.55 -1.01 -22.38
N ALA A 442 12.14 -1.13 -21.12
CA ALA A 442 13.02 -1.59 -20.03
C ALA A 442 13.35 -3.09 -20.19
N LEU A 443 12.34 -3.87 -20.58
CA LEU A 443 12.48 -5.30 -20.78
C LEU A 443 13.51 -5.64 -21.86
N ALA A 444 13.53 -4.89 -22.97
CA ALA A 444 14.53 -5.09 -24.03
C ALA A 444 15.96 -4.94 -23.50
N VAL A 445 16.21 -3.92 -22.66
CA VAL A 445 17.52 -3.70 -22.04
C VAL A 445 17.88 -4.81 -21.06
N LEU A 446 16.94 -5.20 -20.19
CA LEU A 446 17.15 -6.26 -19.20
C LEU A 446 17.40 -7.62 -19.87
N GLN A 447 16.71 -7.93 -20.97
CA GLN A 447 16.87 -9.18 -21.72
C GLN A 447 18.28 -9.37 -22.30
N GLU A 448 18.94 -8.27 -22.66
CA GLU A 448 20.28 -8.27 -23.27
C GLU A 448 21.41 -8.18 -22.24
N ARG A 449 21.19 -7.49 -21.11
CA ARG A 449 22.27 -7.14 -20.17
C ARG A 449 22.30 -7.97 -18.89
N LEU A 450 21.16 -8.50 -18.44
CA LEU A 450 21.11 -9.16 -17.13
C LEU A 450 21.73 -10.56 -17.21
N GLU A 451 22.78 -10.77 -16.43
CA GLU A 451 23.54 -12.02 -16.35
C GLU A 451 23.12 -12.85 -15.12
N ILE A 452 22.87 -12.20 -13.98
CA ILE A 452 22.54 -12.86 -12.71
C ILE A 452 21.23 -12.30 -12.16
N LEU A 453 20.35 -13.19 -11.71
CA LEU A 453 19.07 -12.81 -11.12
C LEU A 453 18.76 -13.64 -9.87
N HIS A 454 18.56 -12.95 -8.75
CA HIS A 454 18.06 -13.54 -7.52
C HIS A 454 16.63 -13.09 -7.28
N ILE A 455 15.74 -14.02 -6.98
CA ILE A 455 14.35 -13.74 -6.66
C ILE A 455 13.98 -14.49 -5.40
N THR A 456 13.52 -13.77 -4.39
CA THR A 456 12.87 -14.36 -3.22
C THR A 456 11.40 -13.96 -3.20
N PHE A 457 10.53 -14.94 -3.00
CA PHE A 457 9.08 -14.76 -3.11
C PHE A 457 8.34 -15.63 -2.09
N ALA A 458 7.18 -15.15 -1.64
CA ALA A 458 6.35 -15.92 -0.73
C ALA A 458 5.50 -16.96 -1.49
N GLN A 459 5.01 -16.58 -2.67
CA GLN A 459 4.19 -17.38 -3.57
C GLN A 459 4.69 -17.24 -5.00
N ALA A 460 4.60 -18.30 -5.80
CA ALA A 460 5.06 -18.27 -7.18
C ALA A 460 4.30 -17.27 -8.09
N SER A 461 3.10 -16.83 -7.70
CA SER A 461 2.34 -15.78 -8.39
C SER A 461 3.03 -14.40 -8.36
N GLN A 462 3.96 -14.20 -7.43
CA GLN A 462 4.72 -12.96 -7.30
C GLN A 462 5.91 -12.90 -8.27
N ILE A 463 6.25 -14.02 -8.91
CA ILE A 463 7.37 -14.08 -9.86
C ILE A 463 6.94 -13.36 -11.15
N PRO A 464 7.68 -12.33 -11.59
CA PRO A 464 7.33 -11.60 -12.79
C PRO A 464 7.46 -12.47 -14.04
N SER A 465 6.45 -12.43 -14.91
CA SER A 465 6.44 -13.23 -16.15
C SER A 465 7.59 -12.90 -17.10
N TRP A 466 8.12 -11.68 -17.03
CA TRP A 466 9.21 -11.22 -17.88
C TRP A 466 10.56 -11.86 -17.53
N VAL A 467 10.73 -12.40 -16.31
CA VAL A 467 11.95 -13.11 -15.88
C VAL A 467 12.26 -14.27 -16.82
N LEU A 468 11.22 -14.98 -17.25
CA LEU A 468 11.32 -16.13 -18.14
C LEU A 468 11.71 -15.74 -19.56
N SER A 469 11.75 -14.45 -19.88
CA SER A 469 12.08 -13.94 -21.21
C SER A 469 13.52 -13.44 -21.36
N LEU A 470 14.32 -13.51 -20.29
CA LEU A 470 15.70 -13.03 -20.25
C LEU A 470 16.61 -13.96 -21.04
N ARG A 471 17.22 -13.48 -22.12
CA ARG A 471 17.97 -14.33 -23.06
C ARG A 471 19.40 -14.56 -22.59
N ASN A 472 20.05 -13.53 -22.07
CA ASN A 472 21.45 -13.55 -21.61
C ASN A 472 21.62 -13.91 -20.13
N LEU A 473 20.59 -14.47 -19.49
CA LEU A 473 20.69 -14.87 -18.10
C LEU A 473 21.57 -16.12 -17.97
N HIS A 474 22.65 -16.02 -17.19
CA HIS A 474 23.61 -17.09 -16.92
C HIS A 474 23.31 -17.80 -15.60
N GLU A 475 22.90 -17.04 -14.57
CA GLU A 475 22.63 -17.55 -13.23
C GLU A 475 21.25 -17.10 -12.74
N LEU A 476 20.47 -18.06 -12.23
CA LEU A 476 19.14 -17.83 -11.68
C LEU A 476 19.03 -18.45 -10.31
N HIS A 477 18.74 -17.62 -9.31
CA HIS A 477 18.47 -18.05 -7.95
C HIS A 477 17.00 -17.80 -7.61
N LEU A 478 16.29 -18.87 -7.31
CA LEU A 478 14.88 -18.84 -6.91
C LEU A 478 14.78 -19.30 -5.48
N SER A 479 14.26 -18.45 -4.59
CA SER A 479 13.98 -18.81 -3.20
C SER A 479 12.52 -18.57 -2.86
N GLY A 480 11.80 -19.61 -2.46
CA GLY A 480 10.40 -19.48 -2.06
C GLY A 480 9.56 -20.72 -2.32
N ARG A 481 8.25 -20.58 -2.09
CA ARG A 481 7.29 -21.67 -2.31
C ARG A 481 6.92 -21.76 -3.79
N LEU A 482 7.55 -22.71 -4.47
CA LEU A 482 7.33 -23.03 -5.89
C LEU A 482 6.17 -24.01 -6.14
N GLY A 483 5.64 -24.63 -5.07
CA GLY A 483 4.49 -25.53 -5.15
C GLY A 483 3.19 -24.78 -5.39
N SER A 484 2.42 -25.20 -6.40
CA SER A 484 1.06 -24.70 -6.61
C SER A 484 0.16 -25.14 -5.45
N GLU A 485 -0.62 -24.22 -4.85
CA GLU A 485 -1.58 -24.50 -3.76
C GLU A 485 -2.81 -25.31 -4.21
N GLY A 486 -2.68 -26.17 -5.22
CA GLY A 486 -3.76 -26.94 -5.81
C GLY A 486 -3.38 -28.38 -6.09
N GLY A 487 -3.48 -29.24 -5.06
CA GLY A 487 -3.61 -30.69 -5.20
C GLY A 487 -2.44 -31.44 -5.87
N VAL A 488 -2.47 -32.76 -5.70
CA VAL A 488 -1.53 -33.69 -6.33
C VAL A 488 -1.61 -33.57 -7.86
N GLY A 489 -0.64 -32.94 -8.52
CA GLY A 489 -0.49 -33.06 -9.98
C GLY A 489 0.09 -31.88 -10.76
N HIS A 490 -0.05 -30.63 -10.32
CA HIS A 490 0.51 -29.47 -11.04
C HIS A 490 1.76 -28.99 -10.29
N GLY A 491 3.00 -29.23 -10.76
CA GLY A 491 3.52 -28.73 -12.02
C GLY A 491 4.10 -27.35 -11.75
N TRP A 492 5.44 -27.26 -11.73
CA TRP A 492 6.25 -26.05 -11.66
C TRP A 492 5.51 -24.75 -12.02
N ALA A 493 5.40 -23.84 -11.05
CA ALA A 493 4.59 -22.63 -11.19
C ALA A 493 5.19 -21.55 -12.14
N LEU A 494 6.47 -21.66 -12.49
CA LEU A 494 7.14 -20.71 -13.39
C LEU A 494 6.86 -20.95 -14.88
N GLY A 495 6.19 -22.03 -15.30
CA GLY A 495 5.96 -22.28 -16.73
C GLY A 495 7.24 -22.64 -17.52
N SER A 496 7.29 -22.30 -18.81
CA SER A 496 8.33 -22.73 -19.77
C SER A 496 9.64 -21.93 -19.62
N LEU A 497 10.77 -22.63 -19.58
CA LEU A 497 12.12 -22.05 -19.44
C LEU A 497 12.87 -21.93 -20.79
N ARG A 498 12.23 -22.28 -21.91
CA ARG A 498 12.83 -22.33 -23.27
C ARG A 498 13.60 -21.09 -23.73
N GLN A 499 13.29 -19.91 -23.19
CA GLN A 499 13.94 -18.66 -23.60
C GLN A 499 15.27 -18.42 -22.85
N LEU A 500 15.49 -19.05 -21.70
CA LEU A 500 16.72 -18.95 -20.89
C LEU A 500 17.84 -19.84 -21.43
N ARG A 501 18.22 -19.67 -22.71
CA ARG A 501 19.13 -20.59 -23.41
C ARG A 501 20.59 -20.53 -22.95
N HIS A 502 20.97 -19.46 -22.27
CA HIS A 502 22.33 -19.25 -21.77
C HIS A 502 22.47 -19.57 -20.27
N LEU A 503 21.41 -20.09 -19.65
CA LEU A 503 21.40 -20.43 -18.23
C LEU A 503 22.37 -21.59 -17.96
N ARG A 504 23.38 -21.32 -17.13
CA ARG A 504 24.42 -22.26 -16.72
C ARG A 504 24.24 -22.70 -15.27
N VAL A 505 23.82 -21.80 -14.39
CA VAL A 505 23.64 -22.07 -12.96
C VAL A 505 22.19 -21.84 -12.60
N LEU A 506 21.58 -22.85 -11.97
CA LEU A 506 20.24 -22.73 -11.41
C LEU A 506 20.27 -23.17 -9.96
N VAL A 507 19.91 -22.24 -9.08
CA VAL A 507 19.81 -22.47 -7.65
C VAL A 507 18.36 -22.35 -7.22
N ILE A 508 17.85 -23.38 -6.57
CA ILE A 508 16.48 -23.44 -6.09
C ILE A 508 16.48 -23.70 -4.59
N HIS A 509 16.01 -22.72 -3.83
CA HIS A 509 15.70 -22.85 -2.42
C HIS A 509 14.18 -22.92 -2.26
N GLY A 510 13.64 -24.01 -1.73
CA GLY A 510 12.20 -24.13 -1.56
C GLY A 510 11.74 -25.51 -1.13
N MET A 511 10.44 -25.77 -1.23
CA MET A 511 9.85 -27.06 -0.84
C MET A 511 9.34 -27.81 -2.08
N LEU A 512 10.25 -28.40 -2.84
CA LEU A 512 9.96 -29.23 -4.01
C LEU A 512 9.68 -30.68 -3.62
N GLN A 513 8.57 -31.24 -4.11
CA GLN A 513 8.33 -32.68 -4.02
C GLN A 513 8.89 -33.47 -5.20
N ARG A 514 9.12 -32.81 -6.34
CA ARG A 514 9.67 -33.40 -7.57
C ARG A 514 10.55 -32.41 -8.29
N VAL A 515 11.57 -32.93 -8.99
CA VAL A 515 12.34 -32.11 -9.94
C VAL A 515 11.43 -31.78 -11.12
N PRO A 516 11.25 -30.49 -11.47
CA PRO A 516 10.40 -30.07 -12.57
C PRO A 516 10.80 -30.68 -13.91
N SER A 517 9.82 -31.13 -14.71
CA SER A 517 10.05 -31.61 -16.07
C SER A 517 10.49 -30.51 -17.03
N GLU A 518 10.16 -29.26 -16.69
CA GLU A 518 10.43 -28.03 -17.42
C GLU A 518 11.94 -27.70 -17.41
N LEU A 519 12.69 -28.14 -16.40
CA LEU A 519 14.16 -28.03 -16.40
C LEU A 519 14.80 -28.76 -17.57
N CYS A 520 14.12 -29.75 -18.14
CA CYS A 520 14.61 -30.46 -19.32
C CYS A 520 14.68 -29.56 -20.57
N GLU A 521 14.01 -28.41 -20.57
CA GLU A 521 14.07 -27.44 -21.67
C GLU A 521 15.38 -26.67 -21.73
N VAL A 522 16.06 -26.51 -20.58
CA VAL A 522 17.37 -25.84 -20.44
C VAL A 522 18.52 -26.82 -20.16
N ALA A 523 18.23 -28.11 -20.25
CA ALA A 523 19.17 -29.19 -19.94
C ALA A 523 20.51 -29.12 -20.68
N GLY A 524 20.51 -28.62 -21.92
CA GLY A 524 21.72 -28.58 -22.75
C GLY A 524 22.67 -27.42 -22.44
N SER A 525 22.24 -26.41 -21.68
CA SER A 525 23.08 -25.28 -21.27
C SER A 525 23.47 -25.33 -19.79
N LEU A 526 22.72 -26.06 -18.98
CA LEU A 526 22.87 -26.10 -17.53
C LEU A 526 24.11 -26.90 -17.12
N VAL A 527 25.00 -26.25 -16.37
CA VAL A 527 26.28 -26.78 -15.89
C VAL A 527 26.16 -27.14 -14.40
N LYS A 528 25.51 -26.27 -13.62
CA LYS A 528 25.31 -26.43 -12.17
C LYS A 528 23.84 -26.38 -11.81
N LEU A 529 23.39 -27.38 -11.06
CA LEU A 529 22.06 -27.42 -10.46
C LEU A 529 22.19 -27.59 -8.95
N GLU A 530 21.65 -26.63 -8.22
CA GLU A 530 21.60 -26.63 -6.76
C GLU A 530 20.16 -26.60 -6.29
N ILE A 531 19.78 -27.58 -5.48
CA ILE A 531 18.46 -27.69 -4.87
C ILE A 531 18.65 -27.81 -3.37
N HIS A 532 18.26 -26.76 -2.66
CA HIS A 532 18.14 -26.74 -1.22
C HIS A 532 16.66 -26.86 -0.84
N ASN A 533 16.28 -28.01 -0.28
CA ASN A 533 14.85 -28.36 -0.20
C ASN A 533 14.20 -28.12 1.16
N GLU A 534 14.87 -27.41 2.08
CA GLU A 534 14.34 -26.99 3.39
C GLU A 534 13.69 -28.15 4.19
N GLY A 535 14.22 -29.37 4.03
CA GLY A 535 13.71 -30.57 4.68
C GLY A 535 12.44 -31.16 4.05
N ALA A 536 12.02 -30.76 2.86
CA ALA A 536 10.94 -31.44 2.13
C ALA A 536 11.48 -32.71 1.43
N ARG A 537 10.65 -33.76 1.34
CA ARG A 537 11.03 -35.02 0.68
C ARG A 537 10.95 -34.91 -0.83
N LEU A 538 12.08 -35.08 -1.50
CA LEU A 538 12.16 -35.11 -2.96
C LEU A 538 11.91 -36.53 -3.49
N LEU A 539 10.71 -36.79 -4.00
CA LEU A 539 10.23 -38.14 -4.35
C LEU A 539 10.61 -38.57 -5.78
N VAL A 540 10.66 -37.63 -6.74
CA VAL A 540 10.84 -37.93 -8.16
C VAL A 540 12.03 -37.17 -8.74
N LEU A 541 13.08 -37.91 -9.05
CA LEU A 541 14.35 -37.42 -9.61
C LEU A 541 14.57 -37.84 -11.07
N THR A 542 13.54 -38.40 -11.73
CA THR A 542 13.64 -38.87 -13.13
C THR A 542 13.97 -37.76 -14.11
N GLY A 543 13.63 -36.50 -13.79
CA GLY A 543 13.99 -35.33 -14.60
C GLY A 543 15.50 -35.13 -14.77
N LEU A 544 16.31 -35.53 -13.78
CA LEU A 544 17.78 -35.44 -13.86
C LEU A 544 18.36 -36.28 -15.01
N LYS A 545 17.70 -37.37 -15.41
CA LYS A 545 18.17 -38.23 -16.51
C LYS A 545 18.28 -37.50 -17.85
N ARG A 546 17.59 -36.37 -18.00
CA ARG A 546 17.55 -35.58 -19.23
C ARG A 546 18.60 -34.46 -19.26
N MET A 547 19.47 -34.35 -18.25
CA MET A 547 20.51 -33.32 -18.11
C MET A 547 21.92 -33.93 -18.09
N PRO A 548 22.36 -34.63 -19.14
CA PRO A 548 23.64 -35.37 -19.11
C PRO A 548 24.89 -34.47 -19.06
N ASP A 549 24.73 -33.19 -19.41
CA ASP A 549 25.83 -32.21 -19.48
C ASP A 549 26.17 -31.55 -18.13
N LEU A 550 25.41 -31.87 -17.08
CA LEU A 550 25.62 -31.31 -15.74
C LEU A 550 26.99 -31.72 -15.18
N THR A 551 27.77 -30.76 -14.71
CA THR A 551 29.08 -30.98 -14.07
C THR A 551 28.97 -30.92 -12.54
N GLU A 552 28.05 -30.12 -12.01
CA GLU A 552 27.85 -29.94 -10.57
C GLU A 552 26.38 -30.17 -10.20
N LEU A 553 26.14 -31.10 -9.27
CA LEU A 553 24.81 -31.39 -8.73
C LEU A 553 24.84 -31.31 -7.21
N TRP A 554 24.08 -30.36 -6.65
CA TRP A 554 23.93 -30.21 -5.21
C TRP A 554 22.46 -30.46 -4.83
N LEU A 555 22.20 -31.48 -4.01
CA LEU A 555 20.88 -31.80 -3.47
C LEU A 555 20.98 -31.80 -1.95
N GLN A 556 20.79 -30.65 -1.33
CA GLN A 556 20.90 -30.46 0.12
C GLN A 556 19.51 -30.43 0.76
N ASP A 557 19.39 -30.97 1.98
CA ASP A 557 18.14 -30.98 2.76
C ASP A 557 16.94 -31.58 2.03
N CYS A 558 17.17 -32.58 1.15
CA CYS A 558 16.16 -33.20 0.30
C CYS A 558 15.49 -34.46 0.90
N GLN A 559 15.83 -34.82 2.14
CA GLN A 559 15.41 -36.05 2.83
C GLN A 559 15.61 -37.33 1.98
N LEU A 560 16.71 -37.41 1.23
CA LEU A 560 17.02 -38.59 0.42
C LEU A 560 17.44 -39.75 1.32
N ASP A 561 16.77 -40.91 1.21
CA ASP A 561 17.11 -42.12 1.97
C ASP A 561 18.18 -42.99 1.27
N ARG A 562 18.27 -42.87 -0.06
CA ARG A 562 19.10 -43.67 -0.98
C ARG A 562 19.61 -42.83 -2.14
N LEU A 563 20.65 -43.30 -2.83
CA LEU A 563 21.17 -42.60 -4.00
C LEU A 563 20.20 -42.73 -5.18
N PRO A 564 19.84 -41.63 -5.87
CA PRO A 564 18.89 -41.70 -6.97
C PRO A 564 19.49 -42.40 -8.20
N SER A 565 18.74 -43.35 -8.78
CA SER A 565 19.11 -44.04 -10.04
C SER A 565 19.18 -43.11 -11.26
N ALA A 566 18.78 -41.85 -11.12
CA ALA A 566 18.93 -40.86 -12.16
C ALA A 566 20.38 -40.37 -12.34
N LEU A 567 21.23 -40.54 -11.31
CA LEU A 567 22.65 -40.16 -11.35
C LEU A 567 23.42 -40.94 -12.42
N LEU A 568 22.98 -42.14 -12.77
CA LEU A 568 23.61 -42.99 -13.80
C LEU A 568 23.69 -42.32 -15.18
N ALA A 569 22.82 -41.34 -15.46
CA ALA A 569 22.77 -40.64 -16.73
C ALA A 569 23.72 -39.43 -16.82
N LEU A 570 24.28 -38.97 -15.70
CA LEU A 570 25.04 -37.71 -15.60
C LEU A 570 26.53 -37.90 -15.90
N THR A 571 26.88 -38.37 -17.10
CA THR A 571 28.24 -38.84 -17.41
C THR A 571 29.35 -37.79 -17.26
N ARG A 572 29.02 -36.49 -17.28
CA ARG A 572 29.97 -35.38 -17.14
C ARG A 572 30.10 -34.84 -15.72
N LEU A 573 29.42 -35.45 -14.75
CA LEU A 573 29.40 -34.97 -13.37
C LEU A 573 30.81 -35.03 -12.75
N GLN A 574 31.25 -33.89 -12.21
CA GLN A 574 32.53 -33.71 -11.52
C GLN A 574 32.32 -33.60 -10.00
N THR A 575 31.30 -32.85 -9.59
CA THR A 575 30.96 -32.62 -8.19
C THR A 575 29.55 -33.10 -7.89
N LEU A 576 29.44 -34.01 -6.93
CA LEU A 576 28.16 -34.46 -6.38
C LEU A 576 28.11 -34.12 -4.88
N ASP A 577 27.19 -33.23 -4.53
CA ASP A 577 26.94 -32.84 -3.14
C ASP A 577 25.55 -33.32 -2.71
N LEU A 578 25.52 -34.22 -1.73
CA LEU A 578 24.32 -34.77 -1.12
C LEU A 578 24.36 -34.57 0.41
N GLN A 579 25.00 -33.51 0.88
CA GLN A 579 25.06 -33.18 2.30
C GLN A 579 23.67 -32.94 2.90
N HIS A 580 23.53 -33.13 4.21
CA HIS A 580 22.27 -32.90 4.94
C HIS A 580 21.08 -33.70 4.39
N ASN A 581 21.26 -35.01 4.18
CA ASN A 581 20.20 -35.94 3.78
C ASN A 581 20.04 -37.06 4.80
N ASN A 582 19.16 -38.03 4.51
CA ASN A 582 18.88 -39.17 5.37
C ASN A 582 19.51 -40.47 4.84
N LEU A 583 20.61 -40.38 4.09
CA LEU A 583 21.21 -41.55 3.44
C LEU A 583 21.71 -42.54 4.50
N ARG A 584 21.19 -43.78 4.49
CA ARG A 584 21.58 -44.83 5.44
C ARG A 584 22.56 -45.84 4.86
N THR A 585 22.39 -46.14 3.58
CA THR A 585 23.15 -47.15 2.83
C THR A 585 23.62 -46.56 1.51
N LEU A 586 24.79 -46.97 1.05
CA LEU A 586 25.38 -46.53 -0.22
C LEU A 586 25.57 -47.70 -1.21
N GLU A 587 24.78 -48.77 -1.10
CA GLU A 587 24.90 -49.96 -1.97
C GLU A 587 24.76 -49.63 -3.46
N GLU A 588 24.00 -48.58 -3.79
CA GLU A 588 23.82 -48.07 -5.14
C GLU A 588 25.06 -47.36 -5.73
N LEU A 589 26.18 -47.26 -5.00
CA LEU A 589 27.45 -46.72 -5.52
C LEU A 589 27.95 -47.46 -6.77
N LEU A 590 27.57 -48.73 -6.96
CA LEU A 590 27.85 -49.46 -8.19
C LEU A 590 27.20 -48.80 -9.43
N GLY A 591 26.13 -48.02 -9.26
CA GLY A 591 25.56 -47.22 -10.34
C GLY A 591 26.45 -46.04 -10.76
N LEU A 592 27.30 -45.52 -9.87
CA LEU A 592 28.16 -44.37 -10.13
C LEU A 592 29.44 -44.74 -10.89
N VAL A 593 29.65 -46.03 -11.21
CA VAL A 593 30.80 -46.53 -11.99
C VAL A 593 30.93 -45.83 -13.35
N HIS A 594 29.82 -45.39 -13.92
CA HIS A 594 29.79 -44.68 -15.20
C HIS A 594 30.23 -43.20 -15.10
N LEU A 595 30.37 -42.65 -13.90
CA LEU A 595 30.77 -41.26 -13.65
C LEU A 595 32.29 -41.11 -13.64
N GLN A 596 32.92 -41.25 -14.80
CA GLN A 596 34.38 -41.25 -14.93
C GLN A 596 35.03 -39.89 -14.60
N CYS A 597 34.26 -38.81 -14.66
CA CYS A 597 34.72 -37.45 -14.37
C CYS A 597 34.54 -37.04 -12.91
N LEU A 598 33.94 -37.88 -12.06
CA LEU A 598 33.64 -37.53 -10.67
C LEU A 598 34.91 -37.38 -9.85
N SER A 599 35.21 -36.15 -9.43
CA SER A 599 36.36 -35.78 -8.61
C SER A 599 35.98 -35.45 -7.17
N CYS A 600 34.76 -34.98 -6.92
CA CYS A 600 34.30 -34.51 -5.62
C CYS A 600 32.97 -35.17 -5.23
N LEU A 601 32.97 -35.90 -4.11
CA LEU A 601 31.78 -36.52 -3.53
C LEU A 601 31.61 -36.08 -2.08
N LYS A 602 30.55 -35.31 -1.82
CA LYS A 602 30.22 -34.81 -0.48
C LYS A 602 28.95 -35.48 0.03
N LEU A 603 29.07 -36.16 1.17
CA LEU A 603 28.02 -36.95 1.84
C LEU A 603 27.96 -36.64 3.34
N ALA A 604 28.45 -35.47 3.76
CA ALA A 604 28.44 -35.08 5.17
C ALA A 604 27.01 -34.92 5.73
N TYR A 605 26.87 -35.04 7.05
CA TYR A 605 25.59 -34.91 7.76
C TYR A 605 24.51 -35.85 7.20
N ASN A 606 24.83 -37.13 7.10
CA ASN A 606 23.92 -38.20 6.71
C ASN A 606 23.88 -39.27 7.84
N HIS A 607 23.28 -40.43 7.56
CA HIS A 607 23.15 -41.54 8.52
C HIS A 607 23.82 -42.82 8.01
N VAL A 608 24.91 -42.69 7.25
CA VAL A 608 25.58 -43.82 6.61
C VAL A 608 26.24 -44.69 7.67
N LEU A 609 25.85 -45.97 7.72
CA LEU A 609 26.35 -46.94 8.71
C LEU A 609 27.67 -47.60 8.30
N ALA A 610 27.82 -47.87 7.01
CA ALA A 610 29.01 -48.49 6.44
C ALA A 610 29.18 -48.05 4.98
N LEU A 611 30.43 -47.90 4.57
CA LEU A 611 30.80 -47.67 3.18
C LEU A 611 30.97 -49.04 2.49
N PRO A 612 30.33 -49.29 1.33
CA PRO A 612 30.44 -50.59 0.67
C PRO A 612 31.82 -50.77 0.03
N PRO A 613 32.27 -52.02 -0.16
CA PRO A 613 33.56 -52.31 -0.80
C PRO A 613 33.65 -51.80 -2.25
N THR A 614 32.50 -51.57 -2.90
CA THR A 614 32.38 -51.04 -4.25
C THR A 614 32.78 -49.57 -4.40
N VAL A 615 33.05 -48.85 -3.31
CA VAL A 615 33.54 -47.45 -3.37
C VAL A 615 34.84 -47.32 -4.19
N GLY A 616 35.68 -48.37 -4.20
CA GLY A 616 36.94 -48.39 -4.94
C GLY A 616 36.81 -48.29 -6.46
N VAL A 617 35.59 -48.36 -7.01
CA VAL A 617 35.38 -48.14 -8.44
C VAL A 617 35.49 -46.66 -8.84
N LEU A 618 35.33 -45.72 -7.89
CA LEU A 618 35.40 -44.27 -8.14
C LEU A 618 36.85 -43.76 -8.25
N ARG A 619 37.68 -44.36 -9.12
CA ARG A 619 39.14 -44.12 -9.22
C ARG A 619 39.55 -42.67 -9.53
N GLY A 620 38.63 -41.86 -10.05
CA GLY A 620 38.84 -40.44 -10.34
C GLY A 620 38.71 -39.51 -9.14
N LEU A 621 38.25 -40.01 -7.98
CA LEU A 621 37.89 -39.18 -6.84
C LEU A 621 39.13 -38.53 -6.19
N GLU A 622 39.06 -37.22 -6.00
CA GLU A 622 40.07 -36.40 -5.33
C GLU A 622 39.61 -35.94 -3.93
N LEU A 623 38.31 -35.73 -3.74
CA LEU A 623 37.70 -35.34 -2.47
C LEU A 623 36.55 -36.30 -2.12
N LEU A 624 36.65 -36.91 -0.94
CA LEU A 624 35.56 -37.67 -0.32
C LEU A 624 35.26 -37.10 1.06
N ASP A 625 34.04 -36.58 1.23
CA ASP A 625 33.57 -36.08 2.51
C ASP A 625 32.42 -36.95 3.04
N LEU A 626 32.68 -37.61 4.16
CA LEU A 626 31.77 -38.50 4.89
C LEU A 626 31.61 -38.03 6.34
N SER A 627 31.84 -36.74 6.61
CA SER A 627 31.79 -36.17 7.96
C SER A 627 30.39 -36.26 8.58
N ASN A 628 30.30 -36.39 9.91
CA ASN A 628 29.05 -36.51 10.68
C ASN A 628 28.12 -37.62 10.14
N ASN A 629 28.66 -38.82 9.97
CA ASN A 629 27.92 -40.04 9.66
C ASN A 629 28.03 -41.03 10.83
N GLN A 630 27.67 -42.31 10.63
CA GLN A 630 27.70 -43.34 11.66
C GLN A 630 28.63 -44.50 11.29
N LEU A 631 29.71 -44.21 10.54
CA LEU A 631 30.63 -45.22 10.03
C LEU A 631 31.39 -45.88 11.18
N LYS A 632 31.35 -47.21 11.23
CA LYS A 632 32.07 -48.03 12.22
C LYS A 632 33.38 -48.61 11.71
N SER A 633 33.58 -48.67 10.40
CA SER A 633 34.76 -49.25 9.76
C SER A 633 34.92 -48.70 8.35
N LEU A 634 36.14 -48.68 7.84
CA LEU A 634 36.47 -48.30 6.47
C LEU A 634 36.77 -49.55 5.64
N PRO A 635 36.13 -49.75 4.47
CA PRO A 635 36.39 -50.92 3.63
C PRO A 635 37.75 -50.82 2.94
N PRO A 636 38.43 -51.94 2.64
CA PRO A 636 39.70 -51.93 1.92
C PRO A 636 39.60 -51.29 0.53
N GLY A 637 38.42 -51.35 -0.10
CA GLY A 637 38.13 -50.68 -1.37
C GLY A 637 38.28 -49.16 -1.35
N LEU A 638 38.18 -48.50 -0.19
CA LEU A 638 38.42 -47.05 -0.08
C LEU A 638 39.88 -46.70 -0.44
N PHE A 639 40.82 -47.57 -0.07
CA PHE A 639 42.25 -47.32 -0.22
C PHE A 639 42.78 -47.63 -1.62
N THR A 640 41.93 -48.11 -2.54
CA THR A 640 42.27 -48.21 -3.97
C THR A 640 42.08 -46.88 -4.72
N LEU A 641 41.61 -45.83 -4.04
CA LEU A 641 41.40 -44.49 -4.61
C LEU A 641 42.70 -43.68 -4.62
N HIS A 642 43.67 -44.06 -5.45
CA HIS A 642 45.01 -43.47 -5.45
C HIS A 642 45.07 -41.95 -5.80
N ARG A 643 44.00 -41.38 -6.35
CA ARG A 643 43.89 -39.94 -6.65
C ARG A 643 43.33 -39.10 -5.50
N LEU A 644 42.92 -39.73 -4.40
CA LEU A 644 42.30 -39.06 -3.28
C LEU A 644 43.31 -38.12 -2.61
N ARG A 645 42.96 -36.83 -2.56
CA ARG A 645 43.73 -35.77 -1.92
C ARG A 645 43.13 -35.36 -0.59
N ARG A 646 41.81 -35.44 -0.45
CA ARG A 646 41.10 -35.00 0.75
C ARG A 646 40.12 -36.08 1.19
N LEU A 647 40.31 -36.58 2.40
CA LEU A 647 39.43 -37.56 3.04
C LEU A 647 38.92 -36.99 4.36
N LEU A 648 37.65 -36.62 4.39
CA LEU A 648 37.00 -36.05 5.57
C LEU A 648 36.07 -37.09 6.20
N LEU A 649 36.37 -37.49 7.42
CA LEU A 649 35.69 -38.55 8.17
C LEU A 649 35.36 -38.08 9.61
N ALA A 650 35.33 -36.76 9.84
CA ALA A 650 35.04 -36.19 11.15
C ALA A 650 33.68 -36.67 11.70
N GLY A 651 33.52 -36.81 13.01
CA GLY A 651 32.23 -37.10 13.66
C GLY A 651 31.63 -38.47 13.29
N ASN A 652 32.45 -39.50 13.10
CA ASN A 652 32.03 -40.89 12.86
C ASN A 652 32.30 -41.78 14.10
N LEU A 653 32.23 -43.10 13.95
CA LEU A 653 32.39 -44.09 15.03
C LEU A 653 33.56 -45.05 14.75
N ILE A 654 34.60 -44.59 14.05
CA ILE A 654 35.71 -45.42 13.57
C ILE A 654 36.66 -45.73 14.74
N PRO A 655 36.92 -47.02 15.06
CA PRO A 655 37.79 -47.42 16.17
C PRO A 655 39.28 -47.47 15.80
N GLU A 656 39.58 -47.78 14.54
CA GLU A 656 40.95 -47.86 14.03
C GLU A 656 41.00 -47.49 12.55
N LEU A 657 42.15 -46.98 12.12
CA LEU A 657 42.47 -46.74 10.72
C LEU A 657 43.23 -47.96 10.17
N PRO A 658 42.83 -48.56 9.04
CA PRO A 658 43.50 -49.77 8.54
C PRO A 658 44.84 -49.46 7.86
N SER A 659 45.75 -50.44 7.87
CA SER A 659 47.13 -50.36 7.34
C SER A 659 47.21 -49.99 5.85
N GLU A 660 46.13 -50.23 5.12
CA GLU A 660 45.95 -49.95 3.70
C GLU A 660 45.97 -48.44 3.39
N VAL A 661 45.86 -47.56 4.40
CA VAL A 661 45.98 -46.11 4.22
C VAL A 661 47.26 -45.68 3.50
N LYS A 662 48.36 -46.43 3.63
CA LYS A 662 49.62 -46.17 2.91
C LYS A 662 49.47 -46.18 1.38
N ALA A 663 48.42 -46.79 0.84
CA ALA A 663 48.15 -46.81 -0.59
C ALA A 663 47.66 -45.45 -1.13
N LEU A 664 47.26 -44.52 -0.25
CA LEU A 664 46.81 -43.16 -0.60
C LEU A 664 48.00 -42.18 -0.62
N GLY A 665 48.92 -42.38 -1.57
CA GLY A 665 50.16 -41.58 -1.65
C GLY A 665 49.97 -40.08 -1.95
N LEU A 666 48.82 -39.68 -2.53
CA LEU A 666 48.50 -38.28 -2.85
C LEU A 666 47.64 -37.57 -1.80
N LEU A 667 47.38 -38.21 -0.66
CA LEU A 667 46.53 -37.67 0.39
C LEU A 667 47.19 -36.45 1.04
N ALA A 668 46.54 -35.29 0.92
CA ALA A 668 47.00 -34.00 1.46
C ALA A 668 46.25 -33.59 2.73
N GLU A 669 44.99 -33.96 2.87
CA GLU A 669 44.16 -33.65 4.05
C GLU A 669 43.41 -34.89 4.51
N LEU A 670 43.58 -35.22 5.80
CA LEU A 670 42.87 -36.28 6.48
C LEU A 670 42.24 -35.74 7.77
N ASP A 671 40.91 -35.74 7.83
CA ASP A 671 40.17 -35.38 9.03
C ASP A 671 39.47 -36.62 9.62
N LEU A 672 39.91 -37.03 10.79
CA LEU A 672 39.38 -38.13 11.59
C LEU A 672 38.88 -37.62 12.96
N SER A 673 38.65 -36.32 13.11
CA SER A 673 38.24 -35.74 14.39
C SER A 673 36.90 -36.28 14.89
N GLY A 674 36.71 -36.39 16.21
CA GLY A 674 35.44 -36.83 16.78
C GLY A 674 35.07 -38.28 16.44
N ASN A 675 36.07 -39.17 16.31
CA ASN A 675 35.90 -40.61 16.13
C ASN A 675 36.17 -41.36 17.46
N ARG A 676 36.44 -42.66 17.39
CA ARG A 676 36.75 -43.52 18.55
C ARG A 676 38.14 -44.16 18.41
N LEU A 677 39.08 -43.46 17.79
CA LEU A 677 40.42 -43.99 17.53
C LEU A 677 41.19 -44.18 18.85
N GLU A 678 41.65 -45.39 19.13
CA GLU A 678 42.50 -45.71 20.29
C GLU A 678 44.01 -45.60 19.97
N SER A 679 44.37 -45.84 18.71
CA SER A 679 45.74 -45.70 18.21
C SER A 679 45.73 -45.30 16.74
N LEU A 680 46.85 -44.77 16.27
CA LEU A 680 47.11 -44.55 14.85
C LEU A 680 48.05 -45.64 14.34
N THR A 681 47.95 -46.02 13.06
CA THR A 681 48.88 -46.96 12.42
C THR A 681 50.12 -46.23 11.92
N SER A 682 51.31 -46.81 12.11
CA SER A 682 52.56 -46.27 11.54
C SER A 682 52.53 -46.20 10.00
N ASP A 683 51.70 -47.02 9.34
CA ASP A 683 51.49 -46.98 7.88
C ASP A 683 50.97 -45.62 7.37
N LEU A 684 50.24 -44.85 8.20
CA LEU A 684 49.75 -43.50 7.85
C LEU A 684 50.89 -42.54 7.50
N PHE A 685 52.05 -42.71 8.13
CA PHE A 685 53.21 -41.85 7.91
C PHE A 685 53.92 -42.12 6.57
N SER A 686 53.48 -43.12 5.82
CA SER A 686 53.93 -43.35 4.45
C SER A 686 53.28 -42.38 3.44
N CYS A 687 52.23 -41.64 3.84
CA CYS A 687 51.57 -40.62 3.02
C CYS A 687 52.38 -39.32 2.98
N SER A 688 53.45 -39.27 2.19
CA SER A 688 54.40 -38.14 2.16
C SER A 688 53.79 -36.78 1.82
N GLU A 689 52.68 -36.75 1.06
CA GLU A 689 51.99 -35.52 0.64
C GLU A 689 51.07 -34.92 1.72
N LEU A 690 50.93 -35.57 2.89
CA LEU A 690 49.99 -35.15 3.93
C LEU A 690 50.40 -33.80 4.52
N ARG A 691 49.49 -32.83 4.43
CA ARG A 691 49.67 -31.45 4.88
C ARG A 691 48.87 -31.11 6.13
N VAL A 692 47.65 -31.65 6.20
CA VAL A 692 46.72 -31.45 7.31
C VAL A 692 46.28 -32.81 7.84
N LEU A 693 46.55 -33.05 9.13
CA LEU A 693 46.07 -34.21 9.86
C LEU A 693 45.28 -33.74 11.08
N ASN A 694 43.98 -34.00 11.10
CA ASN A 694 43.12 -33.71 12.24
C ASN A 694 42.65 -35.02 12.86
N VAL A 695 43.09 -35.32 14.08
CA VAL A 695 42.67 -36.49 14.85
C VAL A 695 42.16 -36.08 16.23
N SER A 696 41.73 -34.82 16.37
CA SER A 696 41.21 -34.28 17.62
C SER A 696 39.94 -35.00 18.10
N ARG A 697 39.64 -34.96 19.41
CA ARG A 697 38.46 -35.61 20.00
C ARG A 697 38.38 -37.11 19.71
N ASN A 698 39.48 -37.82 19.94
CA ASN A 698 39.57 -39.28 19.86
C ASN A 698 40.04 -39.84 21.23
N SER A 699 40.48 -41.09 21.29
CA SER A 699 41.00 -41.76 22.50
C SER A 699 42.43 -42.26 22.29
N ILE A 700 43.22 -41.54 21.50
CA ILE A 700 44.59 -41.95 21.15
C ILE A 700 45.48 -41.86 22.40
N GLY A 701 46.10 -42.98 22.78
CA GLY A 701 47.00 -43.07 23.95
C GLY A 701 48.45 -42.67 23.66
N SER A 702 48.95 -42.97 22.46
CA SER A 702 50.28 -42.58 22.01
C SER A 702 50.32 -42.39 20.50
N LEU A 703 51.27 -41.57 20.03
CA LEU A 703 51.57 -41.47 18.60
C LEU A 703 52.61 -42.54 18.22
N PRO A 704 52.39 -43.31 17.14
CA PRO A 704 53.42 -44.22 16.64
C PRO A 704 54.66 -43.46 16.17
N GLY A 705 55.81 -44.14 16.20
CA GLY A 705 57.06 -43.60 15.64
C GLY A 705 56.99 -43.45 14.12
N GLY A 706 57.77 -42.51 13.58
CA GLY A 706 57.86 -42.25 12.14
C GLY A 706 57.05 -41.05 11.64
N ILE A 707 56.46 -40.24 12.53
CA ILE A 707 55.73 -39.01 12.15
C ILE A 707 56.64 -38.00 11.43
N SER A 708 57.96 -38.06 11.68
CA SER A 708 58.98 -37.28 11.00
C SER A 708 59.05 -37.52 9.47
N ALA A 709 58.50 -38.64 8.98
CA ALA A 709 58.40 -38.92 7.55
C ALA A 709 57.44 -37.97 6.81
N LEU A 710 56.52 -37.32 7.52
CA LEU A 710 55.56 -36.37 6.96
C LEU A 710 56.19 -34.97 6.80
N SER A 711 57.10 -34.81 5.83
CA SER A 711 57.84 -33.56 5.62
C SER A 711 56.97 -32.35 5.23
N HIS A 712 55.80 -32.60 4.63
CA HIS A 712 54.87 -31.57 4.16
C HIS A 712 53.76 -31.20 5.17
N LEU A 713 53.76 -31.83 6.35
CA LEU A 713 52.75 -31.60 7.38
C LEU A 713 52.94 -30.23 8.02
N TYR A 714 51.97 -29.33 7.83
CA TYR A 714 51.97 -28.01 8.45
C TYR A 714 50.89 -27.83 9.50
N ARG A 715 49.88 -28.72 9.54
CA ARG A 715 48.83 -28.67 10.54
C ARG A 715 48.56 -30.05 11.11
N LEU A 716 48.72 -30.19 12.43
CA LEU A 716 48.46 -31.41 13.18
C LEU A 716 47.58 -31.08 14.38
N ASP A 717 46.34 -31.57 14.41
CA ASP A 717 45.42 -31.38 15.54
C ASP A 717 45.22 -32.68 16.32
N LEU A 718 45.72 -32.67 17.56
CA LEU A 718 45.71 -33.79 18.50
C LEU A 718 44.85 -33.51 19.74
N ARG A 719 44.20 -32.33 19.82
CA ARG A 719 43.47 -31.90 21.02
C ARG A 719 42.39 -32.90 21.40
N SER A 720 42.08 -32.99 22.69
CA SER A 720 41.07 -33.88 23.26
C SER A 720 41.33 -35.36 22.92
N ASN A 721 42.57 -35.81 23.14
CA ASN A 721 42.97 -37.22 23.15
C ASN A 721 43.47 -37.63 24.54
N SER A 722 43.87 -38.89 24.70
CA SER A 722 44.42 -39.44 25.95
C SER A 722 45.95 -39.59 25.88
N LEU A 723 46.63 -38.69 25.16
CA LEU A 723 48.07 -38.71 24.95
C LEU A 723 48.81 -38.34 26.24
N GLU A 724 49.70 -39.20 26.73
CA GLU A 724 50.55 -38.91 27.91
C GLU A 724 51.80 -38.10 27.54
N GLU A 725 52.39 -38.39 26.39
CA GLU A 725 53.60 -37.75 25.88
C GLU A 725 53.55 -37.54 24.36
N LEU A 726 54.40 -36.64 23.87
CA LEU A 726 54.60 -36.39 22.45
C LEU A 726 56.01 -36.82 22.03
N PRO A 727 56.18 -37.46 20.86
CA PRO A 727 57.48 -37.88 20.39
C PRO A 727 58.33 -36.66 20.02
N ALA A 728 59.61 -36.68 20.43
CA ALA A 728 60.59 -35.64 20.07
C ALA A 728 60.79 -35.53 18.54
N GLU A 729 60.45 -36.58 17.79
CA GLU A 729 60.46 -36.64 16.32
C GLU A 729 59.60 -35.55 15.66
N LEU A 730 58.63 -34.96 16.37
CA LEU A 730 57.85 -33.80 15.87
C LEU A 730 58.74 -32.60 15.53
N GLY A 731 59.89 -32.46 16.19
CA GLY A 731 60.88 -31.42 15.88
C GLY A 731 61.58 -31.63 14.53
N CYS A 732 61.44 -32.80 13.90
CA CYS A 732 61.96 -33.10 12.58
C CYS A 732 60.96 -32.83 11.45
N CYS A 733 59.68 -32.56 11.78
CA CYS A 733 58.66 -32.17 10.80
C CYS A 733 58.87 -30.71 10.39
N LEU A 734 59.68 -30.48 9.34
CA LEU A 734 60.06 -29.14 8.87
C LEU A 734 58.86 -28.22 8.57
N GLY A 735 57.72 -28.78 8.15
CA GLY A 735 56.52 -28.02 7.82
C GLY A 735 55.67 -27.57 9.02
N LEU A 736 55.86 -28.15 10.21
CA LEU A 736 54.95 -27.98 11.37
C LEU A 736 55.23 -26.70 12.19
N CYS A 737 56.05 -25.79 11.68
CA CYS A 737 56.42 -24.53 12.32
C CYS A 737 55.25 -23.51 12.37
N GLY A 738 55.40 -22.44 13.15
CA GLY A 738 54.42 -21.36 13.22
C GLY A 738 53.10 -21.68 13.94
N GLY A 739 53.10 -22.61 14.89
CA GLY A 739 51.89 -22.96 15.67
C GLY A 739 50.93 -23.93 14.96
N GLY A 740 51.42 -24.68 13.97
CA GLY A 740 50.67 -25.73 13.26
C GLY A 740 50.29 -26.95 14.12
N LEU A 741 51.01 -27.19 15.23
CA LEU A 741 50.72 -28.23 16.21
C LEU A 741 49.66 -27.76 17.22
N LEU A 742 48.46 -28.31 17.13
CA LEU A 742 47.36 -28.05 18.05
C LEU A 742 47.25 -29.21 19.05
N VAL A 743 47.67 -28.95 20.28
CA VAL A 743 47.69 -29.91 21.41
C VAL A 743 47.28 -29.17 22.70
N GLU A 744 46.98 -29.92 23.76
CA GLU A 744 46.83 -29.34 25.09
C GLU A 744 48.12 -28.66 25.55
N ARG A 745 47.96 -27.55 26.27
CA ARG A 745 49.10 -26.75 26.73
C ARG A 745 50.07 -27.54 27.63
N TRP A 746 49.56 -28.43 28.49
CA TRP A 746 50.39 -29.26 29.36
C TRP A 746 51.21 -30.28 28.57
N LEU A 747 50.64 -30.83 27.49
CA LEU A 747 51.28 -31.79 26.61
C LEU A 747 52.29 -31.10 25.68
N PHE A 748 52.02 -29.87 25.24
CA PHE A 748 53.02 -29.06 24.55
C PHE A 748 54.26 -28.79 25.42
N LEU A 749 54.06 -28.62 26.73
CA LEU A 749 55.15 -28.35 27.67
C LEU A 749 56.02 -29.57 27.96
N SER A 750 55.54 -30.80 27.72
CA SER A 750 56.32 -32.03 27.90
C SER A 750 57.39 -32.23 26.81
N LEU A 751 57.27 -31.53 25.68
CA LEU A 751 58.28 -31.55 24.62
C LEU A 751 59.60 -30.88 25.07
N PRO A 752 60.76 -31.36 24.57
CA PRO A 752 62.05 -30.72 24.82
C PRO A 752 62.06 -29.25 24.40
N PRO A 753 62.77 -28.36 25.13
CA PRO A 753 62.75 -26.92 24.86
C PRO A 753 63.17 -26.55 23.43
N HIS A 754 64.17 -27.23 22.87
CA HIS A 754 64.64 -27.00 21.50
C HIS A 754 63.56 -27.31 20.43
N VAL A 755 62.70 -28.31 20.68
CA VAL A 755 61.58 -28.65 19.78
C VAL A 755 60.46 -27.62 19.90
N ARG A 756 60.14 -27.17 21.12
CA ARG A 756 59.12 -26.14 21.35
C ARG A 756 59.50 -24.81 20.71
N ASP A 757 60.76 -24.42 20.82
CA ASP A 757 61.28 -23.19 20.21
C ASP A 757 61.20 -23.27 18.68
N PHE A 758 61.49 -24.44 18.09
CA PHE A 758 61.34 -24.68 16.65
C PHE A 758 59.87 -24.56 16.20
N LEU A 759 58.95 -25.22 16.90
CA LEU A 759 57.51 -25.21 16.56
C LEU A 759 56.87 -23.82 16.73
N ASN A 760 57.42 -22.98 17.61
CA ASN A 760 56.98 -21.60 17.85
C ASN A 760 57.66 -20.54 16.95
N ARG A 761 58.62 -20.91 16.09
CA ARG A 761 59.18 -19.94 15.13
C ARG A 761 58.11 -19.54 14.12
N GLU A 762 57.76 -18.25 14.13
CA GLU A 762 57.00 -17.61 13.06
C GLU A 762 57.93 -17.36 11.86
N GLU A 763 58.08 -18.33 10.97
CA GLU A 763 58.52 -18.03 9.61
C GLU A 763 57.30 -17.60 8.78
N LEU A 764 57.46 -16.52 8.01
CA LEU A 764 56.43 -15.84 7.22
C LEU A 764 55.59 -16.82 6.39
N TRP A 765 54.31 -16.92 6.74
CA TRP A 765 53.24 -17.77 6.18
C TRP A 765 52.87 -17.53 4.69
N HIS A 766 53.78 -17.06 3.84
CA HIS A 766 53.42 -16.50 2.53
C HIS A 766 53.59 -17.40 1.30
N THR A 767 53.88 -18.70 1.41
CA THR A 767 54.22 -19.50 0.20
C THR A 767 53.55 -20.87 0.06
N PHE A 768 52.45 -21.16 0.77
CA PHE A 768 51.63 -22.33 0.43
C PHE A 768 50.31 -21.88 -0.22
N PRO A 769 50.09 -22.17 -1.51
CA PRO A 769 48.83 -21.85 -2.16
C PRO A 769 47.70 -22.61 -1.46
N PRO A 770 46.47 -22.05 -1.40
CA PRO A 770 45.30 -22.84 -1.04
C PRO A 770 45.27 -24.09 -1.94
N ILE A 771 44.85 -25.23 -1.39
CA ILE A 771 44.62 -26.45 -2.16
C ILE A 771 43.46 -26.14 -3.12
N ALA A 772 43.79 -25.57 -4.28
CA ALA A 772 42.85 -25.28 -5.35
C ALA A 772 42.59 -26.60 -6.09
N GLY A 773 41.50 -27.24 -5.71
CA GLY A 773 40.98 -28.47 -6.31
C GLY A 773 39.62 -28.77 -5.70
N CYS A 774 38.56 -28.43 -6.45
CA CYS A 774 37.15 -28.46 -6.07
C CYS A 774 36.79 -27.49 -4.92
N LEU A 775 36.74 -26.18 -5.24
CA LEU A 775 35.86 -25.22 -4.57
C LEU A 775 34.49 -25.25 -5.26
#